data_AF-A0A924PFD8-F1
#
_entry.id   AF-A0A924PFD8-F1
#
_cell.length_a   1.000
_cell.length_b   1.000
_cell.length_c   1.000
_cell.angle_alpha   90.00
_cell.angle_beta   90.00
_cell.angle_gamma   90.00
#
_symmetry.space_group_name_H-M   'P 1'
#
loop_
_entity.id
_entity.type
_entity.pdbx_description
1 polymer ?
#
loop_
_entity_poly.entity_id
_entity_poly.type
_entity_poly.pdbx_seq_one_letter_code
_entity_poly.pdbx_strand_id
1 'polypeptide(L)'
;MKHPKYLSRRPGKYLWTASVSLFIIPGLATLLMTPAQAAPANPSSTQLKPSKSLASLDHEEQVDRAVDSASLVSAESAIAKLRVRIRQAQNTPQEPVMLSRLADLQGKLAESIFRVEHGKAHSQSQQIDLTRYNGLLREMISTLTSLITRYPHFKEVKLAYFARAKAMREVGDTKGALREWDDFTARFPGSAESVPAHIYASEIAMETGEYATAIGHLEKSMPPTTNPHYPFVQEKLSSAYFNTNQYAKAIQHTEALIAFYRRKLEGARAQKQTGSNYQNQIETQLQNVTLFFATGVVTKTQGFSFETSLGQLRRVEQGPYLGKMCHQFSIILRAKGSEAELISWKDQVLAHYPHDAETGSILFNTYEAIINWKKYDLLASLPRDVQLITRGDAKALQSLNDSANFKKLKNVLIESAEKIFATLGKKPTLADHLSVSPALQSLLTSYLQVTDAKDPVRVKVRYRLAEHYFSCLTYKRATAYYAWVAQGRDNLPVPPELMKLAQLKAIASRFEELREAKLIPESLQPRALSTSQDKLPALLTEWVKWVDESRYKDSANFESFQYQAIRALYAQGSTQNALARMIDFIESKPKSEFAPALASLATDTTIVSQDWIKTYEIANRFLKLKTWDAKFIEKLNLVASDSYFKTVELAYNSKDYDQSFKKGQEYLTLYPNSKHYNLCLGIVGSSALSQQKPEVALPYFETLIQRDPKSIHVANALITRASQSEQKFQFSTASKDYQKFMALAPENATLELKRKILLLSFLSEDASDYRALMNSKSICSGELAVECDRYEALILLQNDKSQKNTVSLLKKAKTGHPENKVFWMTLALNGDTPLSAADQLLALNTLIAELDKQDGLYRLAMVQSVVHSVPKIFKAERKNLSKTQVLSAKPELMEKSIKKRLEAVTAFENLATQAMSLGFVRLRAQILNEVAGLYSDFSDQIKGLKAPKGFTAEDKTLFEEVLKKLSAPFDEKKKDLRLKAFELASQQAVENEVFTEIAKSWEKDFPLEAEKLTPVAPPSNDPNLSIKLITQVDPASEWQMPSDKIQSKWYASIRNRQWARVAFFANQAKLGTSGVKVSEGMQLVAKAVSLAAVGAQSEGLAELKEAYKKLPSDTKGWASLALMNHFFLSYDSKETRKWLEEAFESISSHEDEFFKAPETVFSVFAASIWSGFKLDSSFEQKARSVLGASQQFGTSPWLTQTRAPASGTTGSAGGNAPAAEPVAVPEQSKVENSK
;
A
#
# COMPACT_ATOMS: atom_id res chain seq x y z
N MET A 1 7.90 23.09 -40.79
CA MET A 1 7.64 24.43 -41.37
C MET A 1 8.96 25.08 -41.77
N LYS A 2 8.95 26.26 -42.41
CA LYS A 2 10.11 26.90 -43.05
C LYS A 2 11.12 27.52 -42.04
N HIS A 3 12.38 27.67 -42.46
CA HIS A 3 13.51 28.35 -41.80
C HIS A 3 13.32 29.90 -41.67
N PRO A 4 14.26 30.72 -41.11
CA PRO A 4 15.53 30.45 -40.38
C PRO A 4 15.72 31.24 -39.05
N LYS A 5 16.80 30.95 -38.26
CA LYS A 5 17.87 31.93 -37.84
C LYS A 5 18.79 31.44 -36.69
N TYR A 6 20.12 31.59 -36.89
CA TYR A 6 21.24 31.58 -35.90
C TYR A 6 21.40 30.33 -34.99
N LEU A 7 22.56 30.01 -34.40
CA LEU A 7 23.91 30.62 -34.36
C LEU A 7 25.01 29.52 -34.59
N SER A 8 26.29 29.83 -34.37
CA SER A 8 27.44 29.12 -34.97
C SER A 8 28.30 28.22 -34.07
N ARG A 9 29.01 27.28 -34.72
CA ARG A 9 30.33 26.66 -34.38
C ARG A 9 30.45 25.63 -33.23
N ARG A 10 30.39 24.36 -33.63
CA ARG A 10 31.27 23.21 -33.25
C ARG A 10 30.99 22.06 -34.26
N PRO A 11 31.66 20.89 -34.25
CA PRO A 11 32.97 20.51 -33.68
C PRO A 11 33.86 19.72 -34.70
N GLY A 12 35.00 19.17 -34.26
CA GLY A 12 35.63 18.00 -34.91
C GLY A 12 37.17 17.99 -34.84
N LYS A 13 37.86 16.85 -34.63
CA LYS A 13 37.40 15.48 -34.33
C LYS A 13 38.43 14.71 -33.47
N TYR A 14 37.94 13.71 -32.75
CA TYR A 14 38.71 12.59 -32.17
C TYR A 14 38.60 11.34 -33.05
N LEU A 15 39.61 10.46 -32.95
CA LEU A 15 39.58 9.00 -33.14
C LEU A 15 40.66 8.44 -32.16
N TRP A 16 40.64 7.24 -31.56
CA TRP A 16 39.80 6.02 -31.53
C TRP A 16 40.30 5.15 -30.33
N THR A 17 39.67 4.18 -29.66
CA THR A 17 38.27 3.66 -29.52
C THR A 17 38.23 2.66 -28.32
N ALA A 18 37.30 1.69 -28.29
CA ALA A 18 37.51 0.23 -28.08
C ALA A 18 38.83 -0.28 -27.48
N SER A 19 38.89 -1.31 -26.62
CA SER A 19 37.86 -2.20 -26.07
C SER A 19 38.45 -2.91 -24.80
N VAL A 20 37.77 -3.48 -23.78
CA VAL A 20 36.34 -3.73 -23.42
C VAL A 20 36.32 -4.20 -21.88
N SER A 21 35.31 -4.04 -20.96
CA SER A 21 35.32 -4.30 -19.43
C SER A 21 33.95 -4.74 -18.72
N LEU A 22 33.82 -5.42 -17.54
CA LEU A 22 32.60 -6.23 -17.12
C LEU A 22 31.67 -5.71 -15.96
N PHE A 23 30.39 -5.52 -16.30
CA PHE A 23 29.09 -5.79 -15.63
C PHE A 23 28.88 -5.31 -14.16
N ILE A 24 27.63 -5.40 -13.65
CA ILE A 24 27.29 -5.69 -12.25
C ILE A 24 26.05 -4.73 -11.74
N ILE A 25 25.58 -4.46 -10.45
CA ILE A 25 24.27 -3.76 -9.96
C ILE A 25 24.16 -2.21 -9.43
N PRO A 26 23.70 -1.70 -8.19
CA PRO A 26 23.47 -0.21 -7.91
C PRO A 26 23.23 0.41 -6.45
N GLY A 27 23.81 1.53 -5.97
CA GLY A 27 23.27 2.09 -4.69
C GLY A 27 23.78 3.40 -4.08
N LEU A 28 22.94 3.94 -3.16
CA LEU A 28 23.24 4.78 -1.98
C LEU A 28 22.95 6.30 -1.98
N ALA A 29 21.73 6.77 -2.26
CA ALA A 29 21.32 8.06 -1.65
C ALA A 29 20.94 7.91 -0.16
N THR A 30 20.87 6.68 0.34
CA THR A 30 20.56 6.29 1.73
C THR A 30 21.65 6.62 2.75
N LEU A 31 22.65 7.42 2.35
CA LEU A 31 23.39 8.27 3.28
C LEU A 31 23.34 9.73 2.80
N LEU A 32 22.21 10.37 3.13
CA LEU A 32 22.27 11.42 4.16
C LEU A 32 20.92 11.68 4.84
N MET A 33 19.88 10.97 4.44
CA MET A 33 19.04 10.23 5.39
C MET A 33 19.48 8.76 5.24
N THR A 34 20.53 8.29 5.89
CA THR A 34 20.56 8.04 7.33
C THR A 34 21.98 8.14 7.92
N PRO A 35 22.12 8.17 9.26
CA PRO A 35 23.41 8.16 9.93
C PRO A 35 23.90 6.72 10.22
N ALA A 36 25.20 6.51 10.05
CA ALA A 36 25.92 5.41 10.70
C ALA A 36 27.24 5.94 11.26
N GLN A 37 27.52 5.59 12.52
CA GLN A 37 28.61 6.16 13.32
C GLN A 37 30.01 5.86 12.75
N ALA A 38 30.97 6.72 13.10
CA ALA A 38 32.34 6.28 13.31
C ALA A 38 32.54 6.03 14.81
N ALA A 39 33.19 4.91 15.17
CA ALA A 39 33.70 4.71 16.52
C ALA A 39 34.90 5.66 16.79
N PRO A 40 35.21 6.00 18.05
CA PRO A 40 36.02 7.17 18.37
C PRO A 40 37.54 6.90 18.45
N ALA A 41 38.31 7.97 18.28
CA ALA A 41 39.68 8.10 18.77
C ALA A 41 39.85 9.50 19.38
N ASN A 42 40.48 9.60 20.56
CA ASN A 42 40.45 10.83 21.36
C ASN A 42 41.41 11.94 20.84
N PRO A 43 40.94 13.20 20.74
CA PRO A 43 41.80 14.37 20.59
C PRO A 43 42.25 14.92 21.96
N SER A 44 43.45 15.49 22.04
CA SER A 44 43.97 16.16 23.23
C SER A 44 43.51 17.63 23.36
N SER A 45 42.60 17.86 24.31
CA SER A 45 42.42 19.08 25.11
C SER A 45 42.69 20.47 24.49
N THR A 46 41.62 21.23 24.25
CA THR A 46 41.57 22.68 24.60
C THR A 46 40.15 23.02 25.04
N GLN A 47 39.98 23.94 26.01
CA GLN A 47 38.74 24.08 26.79
C GLN A 47 37.69 25.00 26.17
N LEU A 48 36.41 24.61 26.28
CA LEU A 48 35.23 25.48 26.20
C LEU A 48 34.17 25.01 27.23
N LYS A 49 33.21 25.90 27.57
CA LYS A 49 32.29 25.70 28.72
C LYS A 49 31.20 24.63 28.47
N PRO A 50 30.71 23.96 29.53
CA PRO A 50 29.89 22.75 29.39
C PRO A 50 28.45 23.02 28.98
N SER A 51 28.01 22.37 27.91
CA SER A 51 26.61 21.91 27.76
C SER A 51 26.31 20.79 28.78
N LYS A 52 25.04 20.39 28.93
CA LYS A 52 24.68 19.17 29.69
C LYS A 52 25.61 18.02 29.29
N SER A 53 26.19 17.32 30.26
CA SER A 53 27.18 16.26 30.01
C SER A 53 26.53 15.09 29.27
N LEU A 54 27.27 14.45 28.36
CA LEU A 54 26.82 13.21 27.70
C LEU A 54 26.35 12.18 28.73
N ALA A 55 27.11 12.02 29.82
CA ALA A 55 26.78 11.15 30.95
C ALA A 55 25.39 11.37 31.58
N SER A 56 24.75 12.54 31.41
CA SER A 56 23.36 12.75 31.86
C SER A 56 22.32 12.17 30.90
N LEU A 57 22.59 12.18 29.60
CA LEU A 57 21.76 11.54 28.57
C LEU A 57 22.01 10.03 28.53
N ASP A 58 23.27 9.60 28.65
CA ASP A 58 23.64 8.18 28.79
C ASP A 58 22.94 7.51 29.98
N HIS A 59 22.66 8.27 31.06
CA HIS A 59 22.01 7.76 32.25
C HIS A 59 20.49 7.56 32.06
N GLU A 60 19.78 8.54 31.48
CA GLU A 60 18.36 8.40 31.12
C GLU A 60 18.19 7.23 30.11
N GLU A 61 19.06 7.14 29.10
CA GLU A 61 19.07 6.07 28.10
C GLU A 61 19.35 4.66 28.70
N GLN A 62 20.13 4.58 29.79
CA GLN A 62 20.36 3.33 30.52
C GLN A 62 19.18 2.92 31.41
N VAL A 63 18.49 3.89 32.04
CA VAL A 63 17.31 3.63 32.87
C VAL A 63 16.16 3.08 32.03
N ASP A 64 15.85 3.71 30.90
CA ASP A 64 14.79 3.25 30.00
C ASP A 64 15.05 1.83 29.48
N ARG A 65 16.31 1.49 29.15
CA ARG A 65 16.71 0.14 28.72
C ARG A 65 16.58 -0.91 29.82
N ALA A 66 16.76 -0.55 31.09
CA ALA A 66 16.53 -1.46 32.20
C ALA A 66 15.03 -1.77 32.37
N VAL A 67 14.16 -0.75 32.21
CA VAL A 67 12.70 -0.91 32.22
C VAL A 67 12.23 -1.77 31.04
N ASP A 68 12.72 -1.50 29.82
CA ASP A 68 12.45 -2.34 28.64
C ASP A 68 12.85 -3.80 28.90
N SER A 69 14.06 -4.04 29.41
CA SER A 69 14.60 -5.38 29.69
C SER A 69 13.74 -6.16 30.70
N ALA A 70 13.25 -5.50 31.75
CA ALA A 70 12.35 -6.10 32.73
C ALA A 70 10.96 -6.41 32.15
N SER A 71 10.48 -5.57 31.21
CA SER A 71 9.18 -5.79 30.55
C SER A 71 9.14 -7.04 29.68
N LEU A 72 10.28 -7.43 29.07
CA LEU A 72 10.39 -8.57 28.15
C LEU A 72 9.85 -9.87 28.77
N VAL A 73 10.29 -10.21 29.99
CA VAL A 73 9.94 -11.46 30.68
C VAL A 73 8.44 -11.51 31.00
N SER A 74 7.85 -10.37 31.34
CA SER A 74 6.40 -10.25 31.59
C SER A 74 5.59 -10.46 30.30
N ALA A 75 6.03 -9.82 29.20
CA ALA A 75 5.39 -9.97 27.89
C ALA A 75 5.54 -11.39 27.32
N GLU A 76 6.67 -12.06 27.48
CA GLU A 76 6.86 -13.47 27.09
C GLU A 76 5.96 -14.42 27.91
N SER A 77 5.83 -14.19 29.22
CA SER A 77 4.89 -14.95 30.07
C SER A 77 3.43 -14.73 29.65
N ALA A 78 3.06 -13.50 29.29
CA ALA A 78 1.74 -13.16 28.78
C ALA A 78 1.45 -13.83 27.42
N ILE A 79 2.42 -13.81 26.50
CA ILE A 79 2.36 -14.48 25.19
C ILE A 79 2.18 -16.00 25.36
N ALA A 80 2.93 -16.63 26.25
CA ALA A 80 2.81 -18.07 26.51
C ALA A 80 1.42 -18.44 27.08
N LYS A 81 0.92 -17.69 28.07
CA LYS A 81 -0.41 -17.88 28.65
C LYS A 81 -1.52 -17.65 27.63
N LEU A 82 -1.39 -16.62 26.78
CA LEU A 82 -2.34 -16.31 25.72
C LEU A 82 -2.35 -17.40 24.64
N ARG A 83 -1.20 -17.96 24.26
CA ARG A 83 -1.10 -19.11 23.33
C ARG A 83 -1.82 -20.36 23.85
N VAL A 84 -1.81 -20.62 25.16
CA VAL A 84 -2.60 -21.72 25.76
C VAL A 84 -4.10 -21.41 25.70
N ARG A 85 -4.52 -20.19 26.07
CA ARG A 85 -5.93 -19.78 26.01
C ARG A 85 -6.48 -19.76 24.58
N ILE A 86 -5.69 -19.39 23.57
CA ILE A 86 -6.06 -19.47 22.15
C ILE A 86 -6.45 -20.91 21.78
N ARG A 87 -5.69 -21.92 22.21
CA ARG A 87 -6.04 -23.35 21.97
C ARG A 87 -7.34 -23.74 22.65
N GLN A 88 -7.54 -23.31 23.89
CA GLN A 88 -8.78 -23.56 24.65
C GLN A 88 -10.00 -22.80 24.09
N ALA A 89 -9.77 -21.73 23.33
CA ALA A 89 -10.78 -20.90 22.69
C ALA A 89 -10.89 -21.15 21.18
N GLN A 90 -10.35 -22.27 20.65
CA GLN A 90 -10.32 -22.55 19.21
C GLN A 90 -11.72 -22.57 18.58
N ASN A 91 -11.85 -21.90 17.44
CA ASN A 91 -13.08 -21.65 16.69
C ASN A 91 -14.16 -20.85 17.44
N THR A 92 -13.99 -20.56 18.74
CA THR A 92 -14.90 -19.67 19.47
C THR A 92 -14.79 -18.23 18.93
N PRO A 93 -15.83 -17.39 19.10
CA PRO A 93 -15.77 -15.97 18.72
C PRO A 93 -14.66 -15.14 19.37
N GLN A 94 -13.96 -15.65 20.39
CA GLN A 94 -12.85 -14.94 21.04
C GLN A 94 -11.48 -15.19 20.40
N GLU A 95 -11.30 -16.26 19.62
CA GLU A 95 -10.01 -16.56 18.96
C GLU A 95 -9.45 -15.39 18.11
N PRO A 96 -10.22 -14.66 17.27
CA PRO A 96 -9.69 -13.52 16.52
C PRO A 96 -9.13 -12.42 17.42
N VAL A 97 -9.81 -12.15 18.53
CA VAL A 97 -9.43 -11.10 19.49
C VAL A 97 -8.13 -11.48 20.19
N MET A 98 -7.99 -12.76 20.58
CA MET A 98 -6.76 -13.26 21.18
C MET A 98 -5.59 -13.32 20.19
N LEU A 99 -5.83 -13.65 18.91
CA LEU A 99 -4.80 -13.60 17.86
C LEU A 99 -4.35 -12.16 17.57
N SER A 100 -5.29 -11.19 17.49
CA SER A 100 -4.97 -9.76 17.37
C SER A 100 -4.08 -9.28 18.52
N ARG A 101 -4.48 -9.59 19.76
CA ARG A 101 -3.71 -9.20 20.95
C ARG A 101 -2.38 -9.96 21.09
N LEU A 102 -2.28 -11.19 20.61
CA LEU A 102 -1.02 -11.93 20.54
C LEU A 102 -0.03 -11.20 19.61
N ALA A 103 -0.47 -10.79 18.41
CA ALA A 103 0.39 -10.06 17.48
C ALA A 103 0.80 -8.67 18.02
N ASP A 104 -0.12 -7.93 18.65
CA ASP A 104 0.20 -6.64 19.31
C ASP A 104 1.26 -6.79 20.42
N LEU A 105 1.17 -7.86 21.23
CA LEU A 105 2.18 -8.18 22.24
C LEU A 105 3.51 -8.63 21.63
N GLN A 106 3.49 -9.41 20.54
CA GLN A 106 4.71 -9.80 19.81
C GLN A 106 5.41 -8.58 19.20
N GLY A 107 4.67 -7.62 18.63
CA GLY A 107 5.23 -6.38 18.06
C GLY A 107 5.87 -5.48 19.12
N LYS A 108 5.20 -5.28 20.26
CA LYS A 108 5.76 -4.49 21.37
C LYS A 108 6.98 -5.15 22.00
N LEU A 109 6.93 -6.47 22.21
CA LEU A 109 8.08 -7.24 22.66
C LEU A 109 9.24 -7.16 21.63
N ALA A 110 8.95 -7.13 20.33
CA ALA A 110 9.96 -6.93 19.29
C ALA A 110 10.59 -5.51 19.37
N GLU A 111 9.81 -4.44 19.50
CA GLU A 111 10.35 -3.08 19.66
C GLU A 111 11.24 -2.94 20.91
N SER A 112 10.85 -3.53 22.04
CA SER A 112 11.69 -3.55 23.25
C SER A 112 12.95 -4.42 23.08
N ILE A 113 12.87 -5.59 22.41
CA ILE A 113 14.07 -6.37 22.06
C ILE A 113 14.99 -5.55 21.16
N PHE A 114 14.48 -4.86 20.14
CA PHE A 114 15.28 -4.01 19.25
C PHE A 114 16.05 -2.94 20.03
N ARG A 115 15.39 -2.20 20.93
CA ARG A 115 16.05 -1.18 21.77
C ARG A 115 17.09 -1.77 22.74
N VAL A 116 16.83 -2.95 23.30
CA VAL A 116 17.75 -3.65 24.21
C VAL A 116 18.97 -4.20 23.47
N GLU A 117 18.79 -4.89 22.34
CA GLU A 117 19.92 -5.41 21.57
C GLU A 117 20.73 -4.30 20.88
N HIS A 118 20.11 -3.20 20.42
CA HIS A 118 20.85 -1.99 20.01
C HIS A 118 21.66 -1.38 21.16
N GLY A 119 21.10 -1.35 22.37
CA GLY A 119 21.77 -0.83 23.56
C GLY A 119 22.98 -1.67 23.98
N LYS A 120 22.83 -2.99 24.00
CA LYS A 120 23.94 -3.94 24.20
C LYS A 120 24.99 -3.77 23.12
N ALA A 121 24.60 -3.80 21.85
CA ALA A 121 25.52 -3.69 20.72
C ALA A 121 26.30 -2.37 20.74
N HIS A 122 25.66 -1.25 21.07
CA HIS A 122 26.37 0.04 21.18
C HIS A 122 27.33 0.08 22.38
N SER A 123 26.85 -0.31 23.58
CA SER A 123 27.67 -0.28 24.81
C SER A 123 28.82 -1.30 24.80
N GLN A 124 28.64 -2.45 24.14
CA GLN A 124 29.66 -3.50 24.00
C GLN A 124 30.44 -3.39 22.68
N SER A 125 30.12 -2.41 21.82
CA SER A 125 30.68 -2.23 20.46
C SER A 125 30.64 -3.49 19.57
N GLN A 126 29.60 -4.30 19.73
CA GLN A 126 29.35 -5.50 18.92
C GLN A 126 28.36 -5.22 17.78
N GLN A 127 28.23 -6.14 16.83
CA GLN A 127 27.14 -6.06 15.85
C GLN A 127 25.80 -6.41 16.52
N ILE A 128 24.72 -5.75 16.09
CA ILE A 128 23.40 -5.91 16.70
C ILE A 128 22.82 -7.27 16.31
N ASP A 129 22.69 -8.19 17.27
CA ASP A 129 22.04 -9.48 17.02
C ASP A 129 20.52 -9.33 16.93
N LEU A 130 20.05 -9.00 15.74
CA LEU A 130 18.63 -8.94 15.42
C LEU A 130 17.99 -10.33 15.21
N THR A 131 18.67 -11.45 15.49
CA THR A 131 18.11 -12.79 15.27
C THR A 131 16.84 -13.03 16.08
N ARG A 132 16.82 -12.63 17.36
CA ARG A 132 15.63 -12.75 18.24
C ARG A 132 14.51 -11.79 17.83
N TYR A 133 14.85 -10.55 17.48
CA TYR A 133 13.91 -9.54 16.96
C TYR A 133 13.23 -10.02 15.66
N ASN A 134 14.03 -10.42 14.68
CA ASN A 134 13.55 -10.92 13.39
C ASN A 134 12.80 -12.25 13.51
N GLY A 135 13.19 -13.12 14.45
CA GLY A 135 12.43 -14.34 14.80
C GLY A 135 11.04 -13.99 15.30
N LEU A 136 10.95 -13.09 16.28
CA LEU A 136 9.67 -12.67 16.87
C LEU A 136 8.78 -11.90 15.88
N LEU A 137 9.35 -11.04 15.03
CA LEU A 137 8.60 -10.38 13.95
C LEU A 137 8.11 -11.39 12.91
N ARG A 138 8.84 -12.46 12.60
CA ARG A 138 8.32 -13.56 11.76
C ARG A 138 7.20 -14.33 12.45
N GLU A 139 7.29 -14.57 13.76
CA GLU A 139 6.17 -15.13 14.53
C GLU A 139 4.96 -14.17 14.56
N MET A 140 5.17 -12.85 14.62
CA MET A 140 4.12 -11.84 14.52
C MET A 140 3.47 -11.85 13.13
N ILE A 141 4.27 -11.88 12.06
CA ILE A 141 3.79 -12.00 10.67
C ILE A 141 2.99 -13.29 10.49
N SER A 142 3.41 -14.40 11.11
CA SER A 142 2.67 -15.68 11.12
C SER A 142 1.35 -15.59 11.91
N THR A 143 1.34 -14.97 13.09
CA THR A 143 0.11 -14.73 13.88
C THR A 143 -0.87 -13.80 13.13
N LEU A 144 -0.37 -12.69 12.57
CA LEU A 144 -1.17 -11.75 11.77
C LEU A 144 -1.70 -12.41 10.51
N THR A 145 -0.90 -13.23 9.82
CA THR A 145 -1.37 -14.01 8.68
C THR A 145 -2.38 -15.06 9.12
N SER A 146 -2.27 -15.64 10.31
CA SER A 146 -3.29 -16.56 10.87
C SER A 146 -4.58 -15.83 11.28
N LEU A 147 -4.53 -14.53 11.61
CA LEU A 147 -5.70 -13.68 11.86
C LEU A 147 -6.36 -13.18 10.56
N ILE A 148 -5.53 -12.82 9.56
CA ILE A 148 -5.94 -12.44 8.20
C ILE A 148 -6.42 -13.68 7.40
N THR A 149 -6.10 -14.89 7.87
CA THR A 149 -6.45 -16.18 7.24
C THR A 149 -7.25 -17.16 8.15
N ARG A 150 -7.92 -16.70 9.25
CA ARG A 150 -9.05 -17.43 9.90
C ARG A 150 -10.47 -16.75 10.18
N TYR A 151 -10.96 -15.64 9.53
CA TYR A 151 -12.44 -15.22 9.32
C TYR A 151 -13.26 -15.04 7.85
N PRO A 152 -13.45 -14.12 6.71
CA PRO A 152 -13.06 -12.76 5.92
C PRO A 152 -12.75 -11.16 6.12
N HIS A 153 -12.90 -10.04 6.92
CA HIS A 153 -13.30 -9.23 8.14
C HIS A 153 -13.34 -9.60 9.64
N PHE A 154 -12.26 -9.26 10.34
CA PHE A 154 -12.25 -8.93 11.77
C PHE A 154 -12.10 -7.41 11.86
N LYS A 155 -12.71 -6.76 12.86
CA LYS A 155 -12.83 -5.28 12.90
C LYS A 155 -11.48 -4.55 12.75
N GLU A 156 -10.40 -5.18 13.22
CA GLU A 156 -9.05 -4.60 13.27
C GLU A 156 -8.15 -5.09 12.12
N VAL A 157 -8.66 -5.87 11.16
CA VAL A 157 -7.85 -6.48 10.08
C VAL A 157 -7.05 -5.46 9.25
N LYS A 158 -7.51 -4.19 9.17
CA LYS A 158 -6.74 -3.11 8.54
C LYS A 158 -5.44 -2.77 9.28
N LEU A 159 -5.45 -2.83 10.61
CA LEU A 159 -4.26 -2.61 11.43
C LEU A 159 -3.33 -3.82 11.34
N ALA A 160 -3.88 -5.04 11.20
CA ALA A 160 -3.11 -6.24 10.93
C ALA A 160 -2.30 -6.11 9.63
N TYR A 161 -2.89 -5.58 8.55
CA TYR A 161 -2.17 -5.27 7.30
C TYR A 161 -1.06 -4.20 7.52
N PHE A 162 -1.39 -3.03 8.06
CA PHE A 162 -0.38 -1.97 8.27
C PHE A 162 0.78 -2.39 9.19
N ALA A 163 0.48 -3.12 10.26
CA ALA A 163 1.48 -3.64 11.19
C ALA A 163 2.33 -4.75 10.55
N ARG A 164 1.72 -5.62 9.73
CA ARG A 164 2.46 -6.65 8.98
C ARG A 164 3.44 -6.01 8.00
N ALA A 165 3.11 -4.88 7.39
CA ALA A 165 4.08 -4.12 6.60
C ALA A 165 5.18 -3.53 7.45
N LYS A 166 4.87 -2.81 8.52
CA LYS A 166 5.93 -2.24 9.37
C LYS A 166 6.91 -3.33 9.81
N ALA A 167 6.40 -4.48 10.27
CA ALA A 167 7.18 -5.65 10.62
C ALA A 167 7.99 -6.22 9.45
N MET A 168 7.39 -6.29 8.26
CA MET A 168 8.10 -6.67 7.03
C MET A 168 9.27 -5.71 6.74
N ARG A 169 9.09 -4.37 6.86
CA ARG A 169 10.14 -3.37 6.59
C ARG A 169 11.33 -3.61 7.50
N GLU A 170 11.02 -3.93 8.74
CA GLU A 170 11.98 -4.10 9.82
C GLU A 170 12.75 -5.43 9.73
N VAL A 171 12.14 -6.54 9.28
CA VAL A 171 12.89 -7.80 9.03
C VAL A 171 13.67 -7.82 7.71
N GLY A 172 13.79 -6.67 7.03
CA GLY A 172 14.38 -6.56 5.71
C GLY A 172 13.45 -7.00 4.57
N ASP A 173 12.22 -7.41 4.88
CA ASP A 173 11.18 -7.78 3.92
C ASP A 173 10.53 -6.50 3.35
N THR A 174 11.21 -5.80 2.45
CA THR A 174 11.13 -4.33 2.35
C THR A 174 10.43 -3.49 1.22
N LYS A 175 9.69 -3.78 0.13
CA LYS A 175 8.97 -4.81 -0.71
C LYS A 175 8.51 -6.19 -0.19
N GLY A 176 8.49 -6.38 1.11
CA GLY A 176 7.37 -7.02 1.81
C GLY A 176 6.48 -5.89 2.28
N ALA A 177 7.10 -4.90 2.91
CA ALA A 177 6.60 -3.60 3.36
C ALA A 177 6.74 -2.43 2.39
N LEU A 178 7.28 -2.73 1.22
CA LEU A 178 6.80 -2.11 0.01
C LEU A 178 5.99 -3.09 -0.83
N ARG A 179 5.33 -4.07 -0.16
CA ARG A 179 4.41 -5.05 -0.76
C ARG A 179 2.95 -5.23 -0.27
N GLU A 180 2.22 -4.99 0.87
CA GLU A 180 2.17 -4.52 2.33
C GLU A 180 1.68 -3.13 2.97
N TRP A 181 1.69 -1.90 2.40
CA TRP A 181 0.99 -0.65 2.84
C TRP A 181 0.19 0.10 1.73
N ASP A 182 0.66 0.16 0.49
CA ASP A 182 0.02 0.88 -0.63
C ASP A 182 -1.30 0.24 -1.11
N ASP A 183 -1.41 -1.08 -1.35
CA ASP A 183 -2.70 -1.81 -1.42
C ASP A 183 -3.34 -1.97 -0.02
N PHE A 184 -2.87 -1.21 0.99
CA PHE A 184 -3.65 -0.91 2.20
C PHE A 184 -4.27 0.47 2.06
N THR A 185 -3.59 1.44 1.46
CA THR A 185 -4.11 2.81 1.39
C THR A 185 -5.40 2.95 0.59
N ALA A 186 -5.75 2.12 -0.40
CA ALA A 186 -7.05 2.22 -1.08
C ALA A 186 -8.07 1.11 -0.78
N ARG A 187 -7.69 0.06 -0.03
CA ARG A 187 -8.56 -0.74 0.83
C ARG A 187 -9.07 0.15 1.96
N PHE A 188 -8.23 1.07 2.42
CA PHE A 188 -8.47 1.95 3.57
C PHE A 188 -8.11 3.43 3.30
N PRO A 189 -8.67 4.15 2.29
CA PRO A 189 -8.28 5.55 1.97
C PRO A 189 -8.48 6.56 3.09
N GLY A 190 -9.49 6.32 3.94
CA GLY A 190 -9.76 7.13 5.13
C GLY A 190 -8.88 6.78 6.34
N SER A 191 -7.75 6.09 6.13
CA SER A 191 -6.75 5.81 7.16
C SER A 191 -5.94 7.07 7.48
N ALA A 192 -5.81 7.38 8.78
CA ALA A 192 -4.98 8.50 9.25
C ALA A 192 -3.49 8.29 8.94
N GLU A 193 -3.10 7.02 8.79
CA GLU A 193 -1.76 6.55 8.51
C GLU A 193 -1.31 6.86 7.06
N SER A 194 -2.19 7.39 6.20
CA SER A 194 -1.94 7.59 4.76
C SER A 194 -0.92 8.70 4.41
N VAL A 195 -0.92 9.84 5.12
CA VAL A 195 0.08 10.90 4.88
C VAL A 195 1.48 10.47 5.36
N PRO A 196 1.64 9.86 6.55
CA PRO A 196 2.89 9.19 6.92
C PRO A 196 3.30 8.11 5.92
N ALA A 197 2.37 7.28 5.41
CA ALA A 197 2.69 6.31 4.36
C ALA A 197 3.21 6.97 3.08
N HIS A 198 2.66 8.13 2.68
CA HIS A 198 3.16 8.93 1.55
C HIS A 198 4.52 9.61 1.83
N ILE A 199 4.77 10.05 3.06
CA ILE A 199 6.03 10.70 3.46
C ILE A 199 7.14 9.67 3.66
N TYR A 200 6.87 8.50 4.25
CA TYR A 200 7.84 7.39 4.26
C TYR A 200 8.08 6.89 2.84
N ALA A 201 7.05 6.76 2.01
CA ALA A 201 7.23 6.61 0.58
C ALA A 201 7.89 7.83 -0.11
N SER A 202 8.46 8.80 0.62
CA SER A 202 9.17 9.96 0.06
C SER A 202 10.50 10.35 0.73
N GLU A 203 10.69 10.18 2.04
CA GLU A 203 11.96 10.49 2.70
C GLU A 203 13.01 9.51 2.20
N ILE A 204 12.60 8.25 2.16
CA ILE A 204 13.36 7.15 1.62
C ILE A 204 13.61 7.30 0.10
N ALA A 205 12.86 8.18 -0.58
CA ALA A 205 13.07 8.72 -1.92
C ALA A 205 13.81 10.05 -2.04
N MET A 206 14.20 10.64 -0.94
CA MET A 206 15.44 11.39 -0.91
C MET A 206 16.63 10.40 -0.83
N GLU A 207 16.40 9.09 -0.59
CA GLU A 207 17.41 8.04 -0.32
C GLU A 207 17.76 7.06 -1.50
N THR A 208 17.08 7.12 -2.65
CA THR A 208 17.63 6.95 -4.03
C THR A 208 17.85 8.29 -4.75
N GLY A 209 17.53 9.41 -4.11
CA GLY A 209 17.76 10.74 -4.67
C GLY A 209 16.87 11.10 -5.86
N GLU A 210 15.59 10.72 -5.81
CA GLU A 210 14.74 10.63 -7.00
C GLU A 210 13.88 11.89 -7.15
N TYR A 211 14.55 13.03 -7.17
CA TYR A 211 13.93 14.29 -6.75
C TYR A 211 12.74 14.75 -7.60
N ALA A 212 12.55 14.21 -8.80
CA ALA A 212 11.39 14.48 -9.65
C ALA A 212 10.07 13.93 -9.10
N THR A 213 10.01 12.65 -8.73
CA THR A 213 8.84 12.12 -8.02
C THR A 213 8.99 12.32 -6.49
N ALA A 214 10.15 12.77 -5.95
CA ALA A 214 10.19 13.40 -4.62
C ALA A 214 9.35 14.65 -4.55
N ILE A 215 9.55 15.56 -5.49
CA ILE A 215 8.66 16.69 -5.73
C ILE A 215 7.23 16.13 -5.96
N GLY A 216 7.05 15.09 -6.79
CA GLY A 216 5.77 14.37 -6.92
C GLY A 216 5.19 13.66 -5.67
N HIS A 217 5.89 13.57 -4.54
CA HIS A 217 5.39 13.07 -3.24
C HIS A 217 5.20 14.22 -2.24
N LEU A 218 6.14 15.16 -2.20
CA LEU A 218 6.13 16.38 -1.38
C LEU A 218 5.04 17.37 -1.85
N GLU A 219 4.80 17.49 -3.15
CA GLU A 219 3.65 18.23 -3.72
C GLU A 219 2.33 17.53 -3.38
N LYS A 220 2.31 16.19 -3.37
CA LYS A 220 1.15 15.39 -2.91
C LYS A 220 1.03 15.33 -1.37
N SER A 221 1.82 16.11 -0.63
CA SER A 221 1.76 16.22 0.85
C SER A 221 1.98 17.65 1.38
N MET A 222 1.89 18.68 0.52
CA MET A 222 2.19 20.08 0.81
C MET A 222 1.29 20.70 1.91
N PRO A 223 1.85 21.26 3.01
CA PRO A 223 1.07 21.84 4.11
C PRO A 223 1.10 23.40 4.18
N PRO A 224 0.15 24.04 4.91
CA PRO A 224 0.08 25.50 5.06
C PRO A 224 1.12 26.09 6.04
N THR A 225 1.33 27.41 6.01
CA THR A 225 2.37 28.13 6.78
C THR A 225 2.27 28.03 8.31
N THR A 226 1.12 27.59 8.83
CA THR A 226 0.87 27.35 10.27
C THR A 226 1.23 25.92 10.69
N ASN A 227 1.47 25.02 9.75
CA ASN A 227 1.87 23.64 10.02
C ASN A 227 3.38 23.58 10.35
N PRO A 228 3.82 22.82 11.38
CA PRO A 228 5.24 22.69 11.74
C PRO A 228 6.16 22.27 10.58
N HIS A 229 5.66 21.52 9.60
CA HIS A 229 6.44 21.07 8.45
C HIS A 229 6.64 22.16 7.37
N TYR A 230 6.02 23.35 7.45
CA TYR A 230 6.17 24.39 6.41
C TYR A 230 7.59 24.94 6.22
N PRO A 231 8.33 25.43 7.25
CA PRO A 231 9.70 25.89 7.04
C PRO A 231 10.63 24.75 6.62
N PHE A 232 10.35 23.51 7.02
CA PHE A 232 11.05 22.33 6.51
C PHE A 232 10.78 22.14 5.00
N VAL A 233 9.53 22.22 4.55
CA VAL A 233 9.17 22.11 3.12
C VAL A 233 9.62 23.33 2.32
N GLN A 234 9.64 24.54 2.86
CA GLN A 234 10.26 25.72 2.23
C GLN A 234 11.79 25.70 2.28
N GLU A 235 12.42 25.00 3.21
CA GLU A 235 13.85 24.73 3.12
C GLU A 235 14.12 23.61 2.11
N LYS A 236 13.25 22.59 2.00
CA LYS A 236 13.29 21.58 0.94
C LYS A 236 12.87 22.12 -0.44
N LEU A 237 12.14 23.24 -0.53
CA LEU A 237 11.75 23.91 -1.79
C LEU A 237 12.62 25.10 -2.14
N SER A 238 13.01 25.97 -1.19
CA SER A 238 14.15 26.85 -1.42
C SER A 238 15.40 26.02 -1.70
N SER A 239 15.52 24.78 -1.19
CA SER A 239 16.38 23.75 -1.79
C SER A 239 15.90 23.41 -3.21
N ALA A 240 14.74 22.82 -3.45
CA ALA A 240 14.29 22.45 -4.81
C ALA A 240 14.01 23.62 -5.80
N TYR A 241 14.48 24.85 -5.54
CA TYR A 241 14.44 26.05 -6.39
C TYR A 241 15.75 26.87 -6.36
N PHE A 242 16.59 26.73 -5.32
CA PHE A 242 18.02 27.10 -5.37
C PHE A 242 18.82 25.94 -5.99
N ASN A 243 18.51 24.69 -5.66
CA ASN A 243 19.00 23.46 -6.29
C ASN A 243 18.38 23.26 -7.69
N THR A 244 17.11 23.65 -7.93
CA THR A 244 16.61 23.85 -9.32
C THR A 244 16.82 25.29 -9.84
N ASN A 245 17.81 26.00 -9.23
CA ASN A 245 18.42 27.27 -9.65
C ASN A 245 17.59 28.17 -10.57
N GLN A 246 16.82 29.09 -9.99
CA GLN A 246 16.38 30.29 -10.72
C GLN A 246 16.78 31.52 -9.91
N TYR A 247 17.83 32.26 -10.30
CA TYR A 247 18.44 33.24 -9.38
C TYR A 247 17.55 34.42 -9.02
N ALA A 248 16.72 34.94 -9.93
CA ALA A 248 15.66 35.91 -9.59
C ALA A 248 14.43 35.29 -8.90
N LYS A 249 14.45 33.97 -8.61
CA LYS A 249 13.59 33.28 -7.64
C LYS A 249 14.33 32.85 -6.36
N ALA A 250 15.67 32.89 -6.33
CA ALA A 250 16.47 32.47 -5.19
C ALA A 250 17.02 33.66 -4.40
N ILE A 251 17.49 34.74 -5.05
CA ILE A 251 17.47 36.06 -4.42
C ILE A 251 16.02 36.44 -4.07
N GLN A 252 14.98 35.82 -4.65
CA GLN A 252 13.60 35.93 -4.16
C GLN A 252 13.34 35.08 -2.90
N HIS A 253 13.53 33.75 -2.91
CA HIS A 253 13.37 32.88 -1.72
C HIS A 253 14.33 33.26 -0.58
N THR A 254 15.49 33.85 -0.91
CA THR A 254 16.50 34.35 0.03
C THR A 254 16.29 35.80 0.41
N GLU A 255 15.88 36.77 -0.43
CA GLU A 255 15.46 38.11 0.08
C GLU A 255 14.15 38.02 0.87
N ALA A 256 13.28 37.05 0.57
CA ALA A 256 12.21 36.64 1.47
C ALA A 256 12.76 36.16 2.83
N LEU A 257 13.94 35.54 2.87
CA LEU A 257 14.67 35.11 4.08
C LEU A 257 15.43 36.26 4.76
N ILE A 258 16.08 37.17 4.01
CA ILE A 258 16.68 38.43 4.48
C ILE A 258 15.60 39.24 5.19
N ALA A 259 14.42 39.35 4.57
CA ALA A 259 13.26 40.02 5.12
C ALA A 259 12.61 39.22 6.27
N PHE A 260 12.63 37.88 6.26
CA PHE A 260 12.17 37.05 7.38
C PHE A 260 13.05 37.28 8.63
N TYR A 261 14.38 37.30 8.48
CA TYR A 261 15.32 37.48 9.59
C TYR A 261 15.49 38.93 10.05
N ARG A 262 15.51 39.93 9.14
CA ARG A 262 15.56 41.35 9.54
C ARG A 262 14.33 41.73 10.40
N ARG A 263 13.14 41.26 10.02
CA ARG A 263 11.91 41.43 10.83
C ARG A 263 11.97 40.74 12.20
N LYS A 264 12.79 39.69 12.38
CA LYS A 264 13.04 39.05 13.69
C LYS A 264 14.05 39.84 14.54
N LEU A 265 15.04 40.51 13.94
CA LEU A 265 16.03 41.33 14.65
C LEU A 265 15.41 42.52 15.38
N GLU A 266 14.57 43.28 14.70
CA GLU A 266 14.08 44.57 15.22
C GLU A 266 13.04 44.36 16.32
N GLY A 267 12.15 43.38 16.16
CA GLY A 267 11.25 42.92 17.23
C GLY A 267 12.01 42.46 18.48
N ALA A 268 13.11 41.72 18.31
CA ALA A 268 13.98 41.34 19.41
C ALA A 268 14.62 42.58 20.09
N ARG A 269 15.25 43.48 19.32
CA ARG A 269 15.90 44.69 19.88
C ARG A 269 14.94 45.62 20.59
N ALA A 270 13.72 45.82 20.09
CA ALA A 270 12.68 46.60 20.75
C ALA A 270 12.21 45.95 22.07
N GLN A 271 12.15 44.61 22.11
CA GLN A 271 11.92 43.82 23.33
C GLN A 271 13.19 43.65 24.20
N LYS A 272 14.28 44.41 23.92
CA LYS A 272 15.61 44.32 24.57
C LYS A 272 16.30 42.94 24.51
N GLN A 273 15.86 42.05 23.62
CA GLN A 273 16.47 40.74 23.40
C GLN A 273 17.70 40.83 22.49
N THR A 274 18.73 40.03 22.78
CA THR A 274 20.01 40.02 22.05
C THR A 274 19.90 39.39 20.67
N GLY A 275 19.69 40.22 19.65
CA GLY A 275 19.56 39.79 18.26
C GLY A 275 20.85 39.41 17.53
N SER A 276 21.92 38.95 18.20
CA SER A 276 23.16 38.51 17.53
C SER A 276 22.91 37.38 16.51
N ASN A 277 21.99 36.46 16.84
CA ASN A 277 21.51 35.40 15.95
C ASN A 277 20.78 35.91 14.68
N TYR A 278 20.54 37.22 14.58
CA TYR A 278 20.04 37.88 13.36
C TYR A 278 21.00 38.95 12.84
N GLN A 279 21.86 39.55 13.66
CA GLN A 279 22.95 40.41 13.19
C GLN A 279 23.98 39.61 12.37
N ASN A 280 24.22 38.36 12.74
CA ASN A 280 25.04 37.41 11.97
C ASN A 280 24.29 36.86 10.75
N GLN A 281 22.95 36.92 10.73
CA GLN A 281 22.20 36.84 9.48
C GLN A 281 22.43 38.11 8.66
N ILE A 282 22.52 39.31 9.26
CA ILE A 282 22.61 40.59 8.53
C ILE A 282 23.97 40.92 7.95
N GLU A 283 25.10 40.73 8.64
CA GLU A 283 26.40 41.02 8.02
C GLU A 283 26.59 40.14 6.78
N THR A 284 26.21 38.86 6.89
CA THR A 284 25.95 37.95 5.77
C THR A 284 25.02 38.60 4.73
N GLN A 285 23.83 39.09 5.10
CA GLN A 285 22.90 39.82 4.22
C GLN A 285 23.32 41.26 3.81
N LEU A 286 24.53 41.72 4.13
CA LEU A 286 25.03 43.07 3.87
C LEU A 286 26.33 42.97 3.05
N GLN A 287 27.23 42.07 3.41
CA GLN A 287 28.26 41.54 2.52
C GLN A 287 27.64 40.82 1.32
N ASN A 288 26.39 40.33 1.36
CA ASN A 288 25.64 39.97 0.14
C ASN A 288 25.36 41.18 -0.78
N VAL A 289 25.19 42.39 -0.25
CA VAL A 289 24.73 43.59 -1.00
C VAL A 289 25.88 44.54 -1.36
N THR A 290 26.89 44.70 -0.50
CA THR A 290 28.19 45.33 -0.83
C THR A 290 28.85 44.58 -1.98
N LEU A 291 28.70 43.26 -2.02
CA LEU A 291 29.09 42.36 -3.11
C LEU A 291 28.24 42.52 -4.39
N PHE A 292 27.04 43.13 -4.31
CA PHE A 292 26.29 43.58 -5.50
C PHE A 292 26.72 44.97 -5.99
N PHE A 293 27.02 45.92 -5.08
CA PHE A 293 27.14 47.35 -5.44
C PHE A 293 28.53 47.99 -5.24
N ALA A 294 29.24 47.77 -4.14
CA ALA A 294 30.61 48.28 -4.01
C ALA A 294 31.57 47.47 -4.91
N THR A 295 31.44 46.15 -4.87
CA THR A 295 31.99 45.24 -5.88
C THR A 295 31.34 45.45 -7.26
N GLY A 296 30.13 46.06 -7.29
CA GLY A 296 29.41 46.50 -8.49
C GLY A 296 30.22 47.38 -9.44
N VAL A 297 31.12 48.22 -8.92
CA VAL A 297 32.09 49.00 -9.71
C VAL A 297 32.88 48.11 -10.68
N VAL A 298 33.07 46.85 -10.31
CA VAL A 298 33.80 45.82 -11.04
C VAL A 298 32.86 44.81 -11.73
N THR A 299 31.79 44.35 -11.06
CA THR A 299 30.86 43.30 -11.58
C THR A 299 29.74 43.81 -12.46
N LYS A 300 29.40 45.10 -12.39
CA LYS A 300 28.61 45.85 -13.37
C LYS A 300 27.19 45.30 -13.63
N THR A 301 26.58 44.78 -12.56
CA THR A 301 25.19 45.12 -12.23
C THR A 301 24.97 46.63 -12.48
N GLN A 302 23.82 47.00 -13.02
CA GLN A 302 23.72 48.14 -13.95
C GLN A 302 24.16 49.52 -13.40
N GLY A 303 25.33 50.03 -13.84
CA GLY A 303 25.71 51.47 -13.91
C GLY A 303 26.95 51.95 -13.11
N PHE A 304 28.15 52.00 -13.73
CA PHE A 304 29.42 52.42 -13.09
C PHE A 304 30.46 53.07 -14.07
N SER A 305 31.53 53.70 -13.56
CA SER A 305 32.62 54.38 -14.32
C SER A 305 34.00 54.31 -13.62
N PHE A 306 35.09 54.90 -14.18
CA PHE A 306 36.48 54.69 -13.73
C PHE A 306 37.29 55.93 -13.25
N GLU A 307 38.02 56.71 -14.09
CA GLU A 307 39.11 57.70 -13.81
C GLU A 307 38.95 58.59 -12.57
N THR A 308 37.71 58.86 -12.19
CA THR A 308 37.26 59.14 -10.82
C THR A 308 37.63 58.02 -9.80
N SER A 309 38.81 57.41 -9.90
CA SER A 309 39.18 56.15 -9.24
C SER A 309 39.52 56.38 -7.76
N LEU A 310 40.07 57.55 -7.45
CA LEU A 310 40.12 58.16 -6.12
C LEU A 310 38.74 58.77 -5.70
N GLY A 311 37.62 58.34 -6.29
CA GLY A 311 36.31 58.99 -6.16
C GLY A 311 35.04 58.12 -6.25
N GLN A 312 35.06 56.92 -6.84
CA GLN A 312 33.86 56.05 -7.00
C GLN A 312 33.64 55.04 -5.86
N LEU A 313 34.71 54.63 -5.17
CA LEU A 313 34.67 53.81 -3.96
C LEU A 313 34.21 54.68 -2.78
N ARG A 314 32.93 55.09 -2.84
CA ARG A 314 32.43 56.30 -2.18
C ARG A 314 30.91 56.43 -2.06
N ARG A 315 30.12 55.74 -2.91
CA ARG A 315 28.67 55.60 -2.71
C ARG A 315 28.33 54.67 -1.51
N VAL A 316 29.33 54.04 -0.89
CA VAL A 316 29.16 53.08 0.23
C VAL A 316 30.23 53.18 1.35
N GLU A 317 31.46 53.69 1.13
CA GLU A 317 32.58 53.63 2.13
C GLU A 317 33.70 54.71 1.91
N GLN A 318 34.51 55.06 2.94
CA GLN A 318 35.74 55.91 2.87
C GLN A 318 36.75 55.64 4.03
N GLY A 319 38.07 55.95 3.89
CA GLY A 319 39.04 55.80 5.01
C GLY A 319 40.44 56.50 4.89
N PRO A 320 41.17 56.75 6.02
CA PRO A 320 42.43 57.52 6.07
C PRO A 320 43.74 56.72 5.99
N TYR A 321 44.67 57.11 5.10
CA TYR A 321 46.01 56.48 4.98
C TYR A 321 47.18 57.48 4.85
N LEU A 322 47.00 58.58 4.11
CA LEU A 322 47.90 59.75 4.05
C LEU A 322 49.39 59.40 3.97
N GLY A 323 50.14 59.60 5.06
CA GLY A 323 51.60 59.36 5.10
C GLY A 323 52.02 57.94 4.70
N LYS A 324 51.15 56.93 4.92
CA LYS A 324 51.33 55.57 4.37
C LYS A 324 50.75 55.43 2.96
N MET A 325 51.00 56.45 2.14
CA MET A 325 50.85 56.49 0.68
C MET A 325 52.11 57.10 0.01
N CYS A 326 53.29 57.08 0.68
CA CYS A 326 54.56 57.66 0.18
C CYS A 326 55.48 56.61 -0.50
N HIS A 327 56.09 55.67 0.24
CA HIS A 327 56.57 54.41 -0.40
C HIS A 327 55.37 53.60 -0.90
N GLN A 328 54.21 53.68 -0.24
CA GLN A 328 52.93 53.28 -0.84
C GLN A 328 52.41 54.32 -1.86
N PHE A 329 53.30 55.10 -2.49
CA PHE A 329 53.15 55.62 -3.86
C PHE A 329 54.00 54.77 -4.81
N SER A 330 55.24 54.41 -4.47
CA SER A 330 55.90 53.21 -5.04
C SER A 330 55.22 51.85 -4.67
N ILE A 331 54.02 51.88 -4.07
CA ILE A 331 53.00 50.80 -3.89
C ILE A 331 51.55 51.34 -4.06
N ILE A 332 51.33 52.53 -4.64
CA ILE A 332 50.01 52.95 -5.20
C ILE A 332 50.12 53.33 -6.67
N LEU A 333 51.25 53.82 -7.18
CA LEU A 333 51.66 53.76 -8.58
C LEU A 333 51.98 52.32 -8.99
N ARG A 334 52.82 51.59 -8.22
CA ARG A 334 53.00 50.11 -8.36
C ARG A 334 51.70 49.33 -8.09
N ALA A 335 50.66 49.95 -7.50
CA ALA A 335 49.30 49.38 -7.40
C ALA A 335 48.21 50.18 -8.16
N LYS A 336 48.62 51.06 -9.10
CA LYS A 336 47.83 51.74 -10.15
C LYS A 336 48.47 51.46 -11.54
N GLY A 337 49.47 50.57 -11.62
CA GLY A 337 50.15 50.19 -12.86
C GLY A 337 51.02 51.27 -13.53
N SER A 338 51.52 52.27 -12.81
CA SER A 338 52.39 53.32 -13.39
C SER A 338 53.85 52.81 -13.52
N GLU A 339 54.01 51.88 -14.46
CA GLU A 339 55.15 50.98 -14.62
C GLU A 339 56.25 51.56 -15.52
N ALA A 340 55.91 52.44 -16.46
CA ALA A 340 56.89 53.05 -17.37
C ALA A 340 57.66 54.18 -16.66
N GLU A 341 56.92 55.01 -15.94
CA GLU A 341 57.37 56.16 -15.15
C GLU A 341 58.38 55.71 -14.09
N LEU A 342 58.18 54.51 -13.54
CA LEU A 342 58.99 53.95 -12.46
C LEU A 342 60.10 53.00 -12.96
N ILE A 343 60.02 52.45 -14.19
CA ILE A 343 61.20 51.81 -14.85
C ILE A 343 62.24 52.84 -15.27
N SER A 344 61.80 53.99 -15.79
CA SER A 344 62.71 55.12 -16.01
C SER A 344 63.41 55.54 -14.71
N TRP A 345 62.76 55.32 -13.56
CA TRP A 345 63.28 55.53 -12.20
C TRP A 345 64.24 54.41 -11.71
N LYS A 346 64.48 53.32 -12.47
CA LYS A 346 65.57 52.35 -12.23
C LYS A 346 66.84 52.73 -12.97
N ASP A 347 66.79 52.73 -14.30
CA ASP A 347 68.00 52.74 -15.15
C ASP A 347 68.79 54.05 -15.00
N GLN A 348 68.09 55.16 -14.75
CA GLN A 348 68.69 56.45 -14.38
C GLN A 348 69.53 56.38 -13.09
N VAL A 349 69.25 55.43 -12.18
CA VAL A 349 69.96 55.29 -10.89
C VAL A 349 71.05 54.22 -10.97
N LEU A 350 70.80 53.08 -11.61
CA LEU A 350 71.75 51.95 -11.62
C LEU A 350 73.08 52.30 -12.32
N ALA A 351 73.03 52.93 -13.50
CA ALA A 351 74.22 53.17 -14.31
C ALA A 351 75.26 54.09 -13.63
N HIS A 352 74.84 54.87 -12.63
CA HIS A 352 75.67 55.89 -11.98
C HIS A 352 76.37 55.40 -10.69
N TYR A 353 75.93 54.29 -10.06
CA TYR A 353 76.34 53.93 -8.69
C TYR A 353 76.58 52.41 -8.42
N PRO A 354 77.27 51.63 -9.29
CA PRO A 354 77.07 50.17 -9.40
C PRO A 354 77.59 49.26 -8.27
N HIS A 355 78.55 49.68 -7.43
CA HIS A 355 79.10 48.86 -6.34
C HIS A 355 78.54 49.21 -4.95
N ASP A 356 77.50 50.05 -4.89
CA ASP A 356 77.10 50.77 -3.68
C ASP A 356 76.03 50.07 -2.81
N ALA A 357 75.84 50.52 -1.58
CA ALA A 357 74.97 49.91 -0.56
C ALA A 357 73.47 50.06 -0.88
N GLU A 358 73.00 51.30 -1.00
CA GLU A 358 71.63 51.60 -1.41
C GLU A 358 71.43 51.34 -2.90
N THR A 359 72.49 51.30 -3.72
CA THR A 359 72.39 50.70 -5.06
C THR A 359 72.17 49.21 -5.00
N GLY A 360 72.74 48.47 -4.04
CA GLY A 360 72.28 47.12 -3.70
C GLY A 360 70.79 47.10 -3.33
N SER A 361 70.32 48.12 -2.61
CA SER A 361 68.90 48.34 -2.26
C SER A 361 68.03 48.91 -3.41
N ILE A 362 68.58 49.25 -4.58
CA ILE A 362 67.86 49.83 -5.76
C ILE A 362 68.00 48.93 -7.00
N LEU A 363 69.12 48.25 -7.18
CA LEU A 363 69.17 46.89 -7.74
C LEU A 363 68.09 46.05 -7.06
N PHE A 364 67.96 46.09 -5.74
CA PHE A 364 66.79 45.52 -5.08
C PHE A 364 65.51 46.26 -5.42
N ASN A 365 65.22 47.46 -4.90
CA ASN A 365 63.89 48.09 -5.05
C ASN A 365 63.40 48.19 -6.51
N THR A 366 64.30 48.22 -7.49
CA THR A 366 63.96 48.44 -8.89
C THR A 366 64.48 47.40 -9.91
N TYR A 367 65.26 46.37 -9.54
CA TYR A 367 65.07 45.04 -10.19
C TYR A 367 63.95 44.24 -9.54
N GLU A 368 63.75 44.26 -8.21
CA GLU A 368 62.48 43.83 -7.60
C GLU A 368 61.34 44.53 -8.31
N ALA A 369 61.42 45.84 -8.56
CA ALA A 369 60.37 46.49 -9.32
C ALA A 369 60.38 46.22 -10.83
N ILE A 370 61.49 46.04 -11.55
CA ILE A 370 61.42 45.45 -12.92
C ILE A 370 60.76 44.06 -12.92
N ILE A 371 60.81 43.33 -11.81
CA ILE A 371 60.13 42.05 -11.61
C ILE A 371 58.65 42.26 -11.22
N ASN A 372 58.32 43.27 -10.42
CA ASN A 372 56.93 43.68 -10.12
C ASN A 372 56.19 44.19 -11.38
N TRP A 373 56.89 45.00 -12.20
CA TRP A 373 56.48 45.57 -13.49
C TRP A 373 56.75 44.64 -14.68
N LYS A 374 57.31 43.46 -14.42
CA LYS A 374 57.42 42.32 -15.34
C LYS A 374 58.20 42.53 -16.64
N LYS A 375 59.15 43.48 -16.70
CA LYS A 375 60.02 43.71 -17.88
C LYS A 375 61.28 42.86 -17.83
N TYR A 376 61.08 41.55 -17.84
CA TYR A 376 62.12 40.55 -17.57
C TYR A 376 63.21 40.47 -18.65
N ASP A 377 62.91 40.93 -19.86
CA ASP A 377 63.85 41.07 -20.97
C ASP A 377 65.10 41.89 -20.56
N LEU A 378 64.90 42.94 -19.76
CA LEU A 378 65.97 43.78 -19.21
C LEU A 378 66.85 43.09 -18.17
N LEU A 379 66.55 41.86 -17.77
CA LEU A 379 67.36 41.04 -16.86
C LEU A 379 68.34 40.11 -17.60
N ALA A 380 68.30 40.07 -18.94
CA ALA A 380 69.21 39.22 -19.72
C ALA A 380 70.68 39.67 -19.62
N SER A 381 70.95 40.93 -19.23
CA SER A 381 72.30 41.40 -18.88
C SER A 381 72.78 40.86 -17.53
N LEU A 382 71.88 40.46 -16.64
CA LEU A 382 72.20 40.24 -15.23
C LEU A 382 73.31 39.22 -14.94
N PRO A 383 73.58 38.15 -15.74
CA PRO A 383 74.75 37.31 -15.53
C PRO A 383 76.03 38.01 -15.85
N ARG A 384 76.03 38.85 -16.90
CA ARG A 384 77.17 39.67 -17.25
C ARG A 384 77.38 40.70 -16.14
N ASP A 385 76.33 41.33 -15.66
CA ASP A 385 76.40 42.34 -14.58
C ASP A 385 76.90 41.71 -13.26
N VAL A 386 76.36 40.55 -12.87
CA VAL A 386 76.81 39.76 -11.70
C VAL A 386 78.22 39.19 -11.89
N GLN A 387 78.58 38.73 -13.09
CA GLN A 387 79.90 38.17 -13.38
C GLN A 387 80.98 39.27 -13.50
N LEU A 388 80.62 40.48 -13.90
CA LEU A 388 81.49 41.66 -13.87
C LEU A 388 81.83 42.05 -12.43
N ILE A 389 80.90 41.94 -11.48
CA ILE A 389 81.18 42.17 -10.05
C ILE A 389 81.78 40.94 -9.32
N THR A 390 82.10 39.82 -10.00
CA THR A 390 82.66 38.61 -9.35
C THR A 390 83.79 37.86 -10.08
N ARG A 391 84.28 38.29 -11.24
CA ARG A 391 85.41 37.61 -11.92
C ARG A 391 86.76 37.93 -11.27
N GLY A 392 87.67 36.94 -11.28
CA GLY A 392 89.12 37.16 -11.22
C GLY A 392 89.82 36.72 -9.93
N ASP A 393 89.22 36.97 -8.76
CA ASP A 393 89.83 36.63 -7.46
C ASP A 393 88.81 36.01 -6.49
N ALA A 394 89.16 34.83 -5.95
CA ALA A 394 88.36 34.13 -4.95
C ALA A 394 88.29 34.90 -3.61
N LYS A 395 89.32 35.70 -3.25
CA LYS A 395 89.33 36.50 -2.02
C LYS A 395 88.39 37.70 -2.12
N ALA A 396 88.34 38.38 -3.26
CA ALA A 396 87.35 39.44 -3.52
C ALA A 396 85.91 38.91 -3.38
N LEU A 397 85.60 37.74 -3.97
CA LEU A 397 84.29 37.10 -3.81
C LEU A 397 83.99 36.74 -2.34
N GLN A 398 84.99 36.30 -1.58
CA GLN A 398 84.85 36.04 -0.14
C GLN A 398 84.49 37.32 0.64
N SER A 399 85.21 38.42 0.41
CA SER A 399 84.96 39.69 1.10
C SER A 399 83.58 40.29 0.79
N LEU A 400 83.13 40.19 -0.47
CA LEU A 400 81.76 40.56 -0.86
C LEU A 400 80.75 39.66 -0.16
N ASN A 401 80.92 38.33 -0.23
CA ASN A 401 80.05 37.34 0.43
C ASN A 401 79.80 37.63 1.91
N ASP A 402 80.74 38.26 2.61
CA ASP A 402 80.58 38.54 4.03
C ASP A 402 79.78 39.80 4.37
N SER A 403 79.66 40.75 3.43
CA SER A 403 78.93 42.01 3.65
C SER A 403 77.41 41.84 3.73
N ALA A 404 76.75 42.62 4.58
CA ALA A 404 75.30 42.51 4.80
C ALA A 404 74.46 42.80 3.53
N ASN A 405 74.86 43.77 2.72
CA ASN A 405 74.13 44.14 1.51
C ASN A 405 74.44 43.23 0.30
N PHE A 406 75.55 42.48 0.30
CA PHE A 406 75.79 41.42 -0.69
C PHE A 406 75.25 40.06 -0.23
N LYS A 407 75.11 39.81 1.09
CA LYS A 407 74.24 38.77 1.64
C LYS A 407 72.78 39.05 1.24
N LYS A 408 72.32 40.31 1.34
CA LYS A 408 71.09 40.75 0.65
C LYS A 408 71.20 40.50 -0.85
N LEU A 409 72.26 40.86 -1.58
CA LEU A 409 72.31 40.62 -3.03
C LEU A 409 72.21 39.12 -3.40
N LYS A 410 72.84 38.20 -2.67
CA LYS A 410 72.68 36.76 -2.85
C LYS A 410 71.25 36.30 -2.55
N ASN A 411 70.69 36.74 -1.43
CA ASN A 411 69.28 36.54 -1.12
C ASN A 411 68.39 37.15 -2.20
N VAL A 412 68.79 38.26 -2.83
CA VAL A 412 68.05 38.99 -3.87
C VAL A 412 68.27 38.38 -5.25
N LEU A 413 69.33 37.63 -5.52
CA LEU A 413 69.46 36.84 -6.75
C LEU A 413 68.63 35.55 -6.63
N ILE A 414 68.55 34.94 -5.45
CA ILE A 414 67.59 33.86 -5.16
C ILE A 414 66.16 34.42 -5.19
N GLU A 415 65.84 35.41 -4.36
CA GLU A 415 64.52 36.06 -4.28
C GLU A 415 64.13 36.71 -5.60
N SER A 416 65.04 37.23 -6.42
CA SER A 416 64.68 37.71 -7.77
C SER A 416 64.36 36.55 -8.68
N ALA A 417 65.16 35.48 -8.69
CA ALA A 417 64.80 34.27 -9.42
C ALA A 417 63.45 33.72 -8.95
N GLU A 418 63.19 33.71 -7.64
CA GLU A 418 61.95 33.21 -7.03
C GLU A 418 60.76 34.18 -7.21
N LYS A 419 61.00 35.50 -7.21
CA LYS A 419 60.02 36.52 -7.60
C LYS A 419 59.75 36.45 -9.10
N ILE A 420 60.71 36.11 -9.96
CA ILE A 420 60.52 35.90 -11.40
C ILE A 420 59.78 34.59 -11.67
N PHE A 421 60.12 33.50 -10.98
CA PHE A 421 59.29 32.30 -10.92
C PHE A 421 57.86 32.62 -10.45
N ALA A 422 57.67 33.54 -9.50
CA ALA A 422 56.36 33.93 -8.99
C ALA A 422 55.58 34.92 -9.88
N THR A 423 56.27 35.78 -10.66
CA THR A 423 55.67 36.84 -11.48
C THR A 423 55.45 36.41 -12.93
N LEU A 424 56.26 35.47 -13.43
CA LEU A 424 55.84 34.47 -14.42
C LEU A 424 54.45 33.91 -14.08
N GLY A 425 54.23 33.63 -12.79
CA GLY A 425 52.98 33.12 -12.25
C GLY A 425 53.09 31.68 -11.75
N LYS A 426 51.99 31.16 -11.19
CA LYS A 426 51.96 29.78 -10.63
C LYS A 426 51.82 28.69 -11.69
N LYS A 427 51.35 29.05 -12.90
CA LYS A 427 51.27 28.22 -14.11
C LYS A 427 51.50 29.10 -15.36
N PRO A 428 52.73 29.58 -15.58
CA PRO A 428 53.07 30.43 -16.72
C PRO A 428 52.93 29.65 -18.03
N THR A 429 52.66 30.33 -19.14
CA THR A 429 52.65 29.68 -20.45
C THR A 429 54.08 29.35 -20.90
N LEU A 430 54.21 28.48 -21.91
CA LEU A 430 55.49 28.26 -22.57
C LEU A 430 56.09 29.57 -23.12
N ALA A 431 55.25 30.47 -23.65
CA ALA A 431 55.70 31.77 -24.14
C ALA A 431 56.24 32.65 -23.00
N ASP A 432 55.56 32.68 -21.84
CA ASP A 432 56.04 33.41 -20.66
C ASP A 432 57.36 32.81 -20.17
N HIS A 433 57.40 31.49 -19.97
CA HIS A 433 58.60 30.77 -19.56
C HIS A 433 59.78 30.99 -20.50
N LEU A 434 59.56 31.00 -21.82
CA LEU A 434 60.60 31.30 -22.80
C LEU A 434 60.99 32.79 -22.80
N SER A 435 60.04 33.71 -22.61
CA SER A 435 60.32 35.16 -22.56
C SER A 435 61.27 35.53 -21.42
N VAL A 436 61.12 34.88 -20.25
CA VAL A 436 62.06 35.04 -19.13
C VAL A 436 63.14 33.97 -19.11
N SER A 437 63.11 32.96 -20.00
CA SER A 437 64.05 31.84 -19.94
C SER A 437 65.51 32.29 -19.97
N PRO A 438 65.91 33.24 -20.85
CA PRO A 438 67.21 33.88 -20.75
C PRO A 438 67.45 34.47 -19.35
N ALA A 439 66.58 35.33 -18.84
CA ALA A 439 66.69 36.01 -17.54
C ALA A 439 66.72 35.08 -16.32
N LEU A 440 66.03 33.94 -16.36
CA LEU A 440 65.89 33.03 -15.22
C LEU A 440 66.99 31.97 -15.19
N GLN A 441 67.36 31.42 -16.36
CA GLN A 441 68.60 30.64 -16.50
C GLN A 441 69.80 31.51 -16.12
N SER A 442 69.79 32.78 -16.54
CA SER A 442 70.75 33.82 -16.17
C SER A 442 70.94 33.93 -14.67
N LEU A 443 69.89 34.29 -13.92
CA LEU A 443 69.92 34.41 -12.46
C LEU A 443 70.46 33.15 -11.76
N LEU A 444 69.90 31.99 -12.08
CA LEU A 444 70.21 30.73 -11.39
C LEU A 444 71.62 30.22 -11.73
N THR A 445 72.08 30.42 -12.97
CA THR A 445 73.45 30.05 -13.38
C THR A 445 74.48 30.98 -12.76
N SER A 446 74.18 32.28 -12.68
CA SER A 446 75.01 33.25 -11.95
C SER A 446 75.13 32.88 -10.49
N TYR A 447 74.00 32.52 -9.84
CA TYR A 447 74.02 32.03 -8.46
C TYR A 447 74.92 30.78 -8.30
N LEU A 448 74.84 29.80 -9.21
CA LEU A 448 75.71 28.61 -9.19
C LEU A 448 77.19 28.91 -9.47
N GLN A 449 77.52 30.04 -10.10
CA GLN A 449 78.90 30.47 -10.32
C GLN A 449 79.49 31.14 -9.07
N VAL A 450 78.70 31.93 -8.34
CA VAL A 450 79.17 32.70 -7.16
C VAL A 450 79.09 31.92 -5.82
N THR A 451 78.95 30.60 -5.86
CA THR A 451 78.60 29.75 -4.70
C THR A 451 79.42 28.45 -4.67
N ASP A 452 80.07 28.16 -3.54
CA ASP A 452 81.06 27.08 -3.36
C ASP A 452 80.55 25.69 -3.78
N ALA A 453 81.40 24.86 -4.39
CA ALA A 453 81.04 23.56 -4.94
C ALA A 453 80.34 22.60 -3.96
N LYS A 454 80.63 22.68 -2.65
CA LYS A 454 80.07 21.85 -1.57
C LYS A 454 78.81 22.46 -0.94
N ASP A 455 78.41 23.68 -1.32
CA ASP A 455 77.26 24.38 -0.74
C ASP A 455 75.94 23.63 -1.01
N PRO A 456 75.18 23.23 0.03
CA PRO A 456 73.92 22.48 -0.14
C PRO A 456 72.82 23.27 -0.87
N VAL A 457 72.90 24.60 -0.98
CA VAL A 457 71.99 25.42 -1.78
C VAL A 457 72.16 25.13 -3.28
N ARG A 458 73.30 24.63 -3.74
CA ARG A 458 73.47 24.19 -5.15
C ARG A 458 72.51 23.08 -5.53
N VAL A 459 72.10 22.24 -4.58
CA VAL A 459 71.06 21.22 -4.79
C VAL A 459 69.70 21.88 -5.03
N LYS A 460 69.33 22.89 -4.22
CA LYS A 460 68.10 23.69 -4.41
C LYS A 460 68.10 24.38 -5.78
N VAL A 461 69.23 24.92 -6.21
CA VAL A 461 69.32 25.70 -7.46
C VAL A 461 69.37 24.79 -8.70
N ARG A 462 69.99 23.61 -8.63
CA ARG A 462 69.85 22.57 -9.67
C ARG A 462 68.39 22.08 -9.79
N TYR A 463 67.67 21.96 -8.67
CA TYR A 463 66.23 21.68 -8.68
C TYR A 463 65.42 22.84 -9.29
N ARG A 464 65.72 24.12 -8.98
CA ARG A 464 65.10 25.29 -9.65
C ARG A 464 65.37 25.30 -11.17
N LEU A 465 66.56 24.93 -11.62
CA LEU A 465 66.84 24.79 -13.06
C LEU A 465 66.05 23.65 -13.71
N ALA A 466 65.83 22.54 -13.00
CA ALA A 466 64.95 21.47 -13.49
C ALA A 466 63.48 21.92 -13.60
N GLU A 467 62.96 22.67 -12.62
CA GLU A 467 61.66 23.35 -12.70
C GLU A 467 61.56 24.23 -13.94
N HIS A 468 62.61 25.00 -14.23
CA HIS A 468 62.64 25.87 -15.41
C HIS A 468 62.68 25.10 -16.74
N TYR A 469 63.50 24.05 -16.85
CA TYR A 469 63.56 23.23 -18.07
C TYR A 469 62.28 22.42 -18.34
N PHE A 470 61.61 21.95 -17.28
CA PHE A 470 60.29 21.30 -17.37
C PHE A 470 59.26 22.27 -17.94
N SER A 471 59.30 23.50 -17.41
CA SER A 471 58.43 24.59 -17.79
C SER A 471 58.64 25.11 -19.22
N CYS A 472 59.86 24.97 -19.76
CA CYS A 472 60.17 25.24 -21.17
C CYS A 472 59.82 24.06 -22.11
N LEU A 473 59.05 23.07 -21.64
CA LEU A 473 58.72 21.79 -22.29
C LEU A 473 59.95 20.97 -22.74
N THR A 474 61.15 21.26 -22.22
CA THR A 474 62.37 20.50 -22.54
C THR A 474 62.48 19.24 -21.66
N TYR A 475 61.38 18.48 -21.59
CA TYR A 475 61.12 17.46 -20.56
C TYR A 475 62.27 16.48 -20.37
N LYS A 476 62.86 15.94 -21.45
CA LYS A 476 64.01 15.03 -21.37
C LYS A 476 65.21 15.59 -20.59
N ARG A 477 65.49 16.91 -20.67
CA ARG A 477 66.54 17.57 -19.88
C ARG A 477 66.12 17.78 -18.43
N ALA A 478 64.86 18.15 -18.20
CA ALA A 478 64.33 18.32 -16.85
C ALA A 478 64.29 17.00 -16.07
N THR A 479 63.81 15.91 -16.69
CA THR A 479 63.84 14.53 -16.16
C THR A 479 65.25 14.17 -15.70
N ALA A 480 66.28 14.51 -16.48
CA ALA A 480 67.67 14.24 -16.12
C ALA A 480 68.14 15.03 -14.88
N TYR A 481 67.89 16.34 -14.79
CA TYR A 481 68.27 17.13 -13.62
C TYR A 481 67.47 16.76 -12.36
N TYR A 482 66.18 16.46 -12.50
CA TYR A 482 65.37 15.95 -11.39
C TYR A 482 65.84 14.57 -10.92
N ALA A 483 66.08 13.62 -11.83
CA ALA A 483 66.61 12.31 -11.49
C ALA A 483 68.00 12.41 -10.82
N TRP A 484 68.85 13.35 -11.24
CA TRP A 484 70.14 13.62 -10.60
C TRP A 484 69.98 14.05 -9.13
N VAL A 485 69.05 14.97 -8.83
CA VAL A 485 68.76 15.41 -7.44
C VAL A 485 68.08 14.29 -6.64
N ALA A 486 67.16 13.54 -7.25
CA ALA A 486 66.44 12.43 -6.61
C ALA A 486 67.34 11.24 -6.26
N GLN A 487 68.42 11.02 -7.02
CA GLN A 487 69.40 9.96 -6.79
C GLN A 487 70.51 10.33 -5.80
N GLY A 488 70.54 11.57 -5.26
CA GLY A 488 71.53 11.98 -4.25
C GLY A 488 72.98 11.94 -4.74
N ARG A 489 73.22 12.21 -6.03
CA ARG A 489 74.56 12.10 -6.63
C ARG A 489 75.57 13.09 -6.04
N ASP A 490 76.85 12.77 -6.23
CA ASP A 490 78.02 13.52 -5.74
C ASP A 490 78.11 13.62 -4.19
N ASN A 491 77.37 12.76 -3.46
CA ASN A 491 77.32 12.65 -1.99
C ASN A 491 76.99 13.95 -1.24
N LEU A 492 76.40 14.95 -1.91
CA LEU A 492 75.92 16.16 -1.25
C LEU A 492 74.68 15.86 -0.40
N PRO A 493 74.52 16.48 0.79
CA PRO A 493 73.36 16.27 1.65
C PRO A 493 72.10 16.90 1.03
N VAL A 494 71.39 16.13 0.20
CA VAL A 494 70.09 16.51 -0.35
C VAL A 494 69.05 16.46 0.78
N PRO A 495 68.35 17.57 1.09
CA PRO A 495 67.25 17.53 2.05
C PRO A 495 66.18 16.51 1.61
N PRO A 496 65.68 15.60 2.47
CA PRO A 496 64.77 14.53 2.05
C PRO A 496 63.52 15.02 1.31
N GLU A 497 62.96 16.17 1.71
CA GLU A 497 61.83 16.80 1.03
C GLU A 497 62.18 17.37 -0.37
N LEU A 498 63.44 17.77 -0.61
CA LEU A 498 63.90 18.19 -1.93
C LEU A 498 64.18 16.99 -2.84
N MET A 499 64.75 15.90 -2.29
CA MET A 499 64.92 14.61 -2.98
C MET A 499 63.56 14.06 -3.43
N LYS A 500 62.56 14.13 -2.54
CA LYS A 500 61.15 13.81 -2.77
C LYS A 500 60.53 14.62 -3.90
N LEU A 501 60.61 15.95 -3.82
CA LEU A 501 60.11 16.84 -4.86
C LEU A 501 60.79 16.58 -6.21
N ALA A 502 62.09 16.27 -6.21
CA ALA A 502 62.81 15.87 -7.41
C ALA A 502 62.34 14.52 -7.98
N GLN A 503 62.12 13.48 -7.16
CA GLN A 503 61.59 12.19 -7.62
C GLN A 503 60.20 12.35 -8.24
N LEU A 504 59.31 13.07 -7.56
CA LEU A 504 57.96 13.40 -8.03
C LEU A 504 58.00 14.12 -9.39
N LYS A 505 58.91 15.09 -9.55
CA LYS A 505 59.03 15.89 -10.77
C LYS A 505 59.77 15.17 -11.91
N ALA A 506 60.66 14.22 -11.62
CA ALA A 506 61.20 13.32 -12.65
C ALA A 506 60.08 12.47 -13.27
N ILE A 507 59.17 11.94 -12.43
CA ILE A 507 58.00 11.17 -12.87
C ILE A 507 57.01 12.05 -13.65
N ALA A 508 56.80 13.30 -13.23
CA ALA A 508 56.02 14.28 -13.99
C ALA A 508 56.64 14.59 -15.36
N SER A 509 57.95 14.82 -15.40
CA SER A 509 58.67 15.14 -16.64
C SER A 509 58.69 13.96 -17.62
N ARG A 510 58.78 12.72 -17.14
CA ARG A 510 58.62 11.51 -17.96
C ARG A 510 57.16 11.30 -18.44
N PHE A 511 56.17 11.68 -17.64
CA PHE A 511 54.75 11.62 -18.06
C PHE A 511 54.48 12.50 -19.28
N GLU A 512 55.02 13.72 -19.29
CA GLU A 512 54.86 14.65 -20.42
C GLU A 512 55.54 14.11 -21.70
N GLU A 513 56.73 13.50 -21.58
CA GLU A 513 57.44 12.80 -22.67
C GLU A 513 56.62 11.60 -23.23
N LEU A 514 55.89 10.86 -22.38
CA LEU A 514 54.95 9.82 -22.82
C LEU A 514 53.71 10.38 -23.53
N ARG A 515 53.29 11.60 -23.20
CA ARG A 515 52.20 12.30 -23.91
C ARG A 515 52.65 12.77 -25.29
N GLU A 516 53.88 13.28 -25.43
CA GLU A 516 54.49 13.59 -26.74
C GLU A 516 54.59 12.33 -27.62
N ALA A 517 54.93 11.19 -27.01
CA ALA A 517 54.92 9.88 -27.66
C ALA A 517 53.52 9.28 -27.93
N LYS A 518 52.44 10.00 -27.60
CA LYS A 518 51.02 9.58 -27.76
C LYS A 518 50.63 8.26 -27.06
N LEU A 519 51.37 7.86 -26.02
CA LEU A 519 51.06 6.65 -25.24
C LEU A 519 50.00 6.90 -24.15
N ILE A 520 49.75 8.18 -23.82
CA ILE A 520 48.70 8.63 -22.90
C ILE A 520 47.46 9.06 -23.71
N PRO A 521 46.26 8.52 -23.42
CA PRO A 521 45.04 8.86 -24.17
C PRO A 521 44.52 10.27 -23.81
N GLU A 522 44.07 11.03 -24.81
CA GLU A 522 43.38 12.31 -24.53
C GLU A 522 41.97 12.08 -23.95
N SER A 523 41.19 11.15 -24.51
CA SER A 523 39.88 10.71 -23.97
C SER A 523 39.75 9.19 -23.94
N LEU A 524 38.77 8.70 -23.17
CA LEU A 524 38.41 7.28 -23.08
C LEU A 524 36.92 7.13 -23.38
N GLN A 525 36.56 5.99 -23.97
CA GLN A 525 35.18 5.53 -24.12
C GLN A 525 35.01 4.26 -23.28
N PRO A 526 33.82 3.98 -22.71
CA PRO A 526 33.52 2.71 -22.03
C PRO A 526 33.50 1.50 -22.96
N ARG A 527 33.42 0.30 -22.35
CA ARG A 527 34.07 -0.92 -22.81
C ARG A 527 33.37 -2.14 -22.12
N ALA A 528 33.10 -3.29 -22.80
CA ALA A 528 32.34 -4.51 -22.32
C ALA A 528 33.06 -5.94 -22.33
N LEU A 529 33.55 -6.50 -21.19
CA LEU A 529 34.86 -7.22 -20.92
C LEU A 529 35.51 -8.30 -21.80
N SER A 530 34.87 -8.83 -22.81
CA SER A 530 35.39 -9.98 -23.58
C SER A 530 36.71 -9.77 -24.38
N THR A 531 37.45 -8.65 -24.20
CA THR A 531 38.69 -8.32 -24.95
C THR A 531 39.72 -7.50 -24.13
N SER A 532 39.97 -7.83 -22.86
CA SER A 532 41.21 -7.36 -22.19
C SER A 532 42.45 -7.95 -22.90
N GLN A 533 43.57 -7.23 -22.91
CA GLN A 533 44.86 -7.67 -23.50
C GLN A 533 46.06 -7.25 -22.62
N ASP A 534 47.16 -8.01 -22.67
CA ASP A 534 48.20 -7.97 -21.62
C ASP A 534 49.59 -7.41 -22.01
N LYS A 535 49.85 -7.09 -23.29
CA LYS A 535 51.21 -6.71 -23.76
C LYS A 535 51.40 -5.19 -23.85
N LEU A 536 52.43 -4.65 -23.18
CA LEU A 536 52.66 -3.20 -23.02
C LEU A 536 54.01 -2.68 -23.57
N PRO A 537 54.14 -1.39 -23.95
CA PRO A 537 55.40 -0.78 -24.42
C PRO A 537 56.41 -0.45 -23.31
N ALA A 538 57.71 -0.63 -23.58
CA ALA A 538 58.78 -0.53 -22.57
C ALA A 538 58.88 0.82 -21.82
N LEU A 539 58.75 1.96 -22.50
CA LEU A 539 58.79 3.28 -21.84
C LEU A 539 57.59 3.51 -20.91
N LEU A 540 56.42 2.94 -21.24
CA LEU A 540 55.25 2.96 -20.38
C LEU A 540 55.49 2.04 -19.17
N THR A 541 56.07 0.85 -19.36
CA THR A 541 56.43 -0.07 -18.28
C THR A 541 57.45 0.53 -17.31
N GLU A 542 58.49 1.22 -17.79
CA GLU A 542 59.45 1.94 -16.92
C GLU A 542 58.73 3.00 -16.07
N TRP A 543 57.91 3.84 -16.69
CA TRP A 543 57.22 4.91 -15.97
C TRP A 543 56.14 4.41 -15.00
N VAL A 544 55.36 3.39 -15.38
CA VAL A 544 54.40 2.73 -14.46
C VAL A 544 55.15 2.11 -13.28
N LYS A 545 56.32 1.49 -13.52
CA LYS A 545 57.19 1.01 -12.44
C LYS A 545 57.66 2.16 -11.53
N TRP A 546 58.09 3.29 -12.07
CA TRP A 546 58.44 4.47 -11.25
C TRP A 546 57.24 5.03 -10.47
N VAL A 547 56.01 4.90 -11.00
CA VAL A 547 54.77 5.26 -10.31
C VAL A 547 54.50 4.30 -9.14
N ASP A 548 54.58 2.99 -9.37
CA ASP A 548 54.28 1.96 -8.37
C ASP A 548 55.37 1.86 -7.26
N GLU A 549 56.65 2.08 -7.59
CA GLU A 549 57.79 2.07 -6.67
C GLU A 549 58.03 3.44 -5.96
N SER A 550 57.27 4.48 -6.29
CA SER A 550 57.42 5.80 -5.69
C SER A 550 57.19 5.76 -4.17
N ARG A 551 58.18 6.23 -3.39
CA ARG A 551 58.04 6.43 -1.93
C ARG A 551 56.98 7.45 -1.54
N TYR A 552 56.38 8.12 -2.52
CA TYR A 552 55.38 9.16 -2.39
C TYR A 552 54.09 8.81 -3.14
N LYS A 553 53.93 7.53 -3.51
CA LYS A 553 52.74 6.99 -4.20
C LYS A 553 51.44 7.31 -3.47
N ASP A 554 51.49 7.46 -2.15
CA ASP A 554 50.33 7.73 -1.30
C ASP A 554 50.02 9.24 -1.14
N SER A 555 50.85 10.13 -1.71
CA SER A 555 50.63 11.58 -1.65
C SER A 555 49.61 12.08 -2.69
N ALA A 556 48.79 13.07 -2.33
CA ALA A 556 47.68 13.54 -3.17
C ALA A 556 48.15 14.13 -4.51
N ASN A 557 49.25 14.89 -4.53
CA ASN A 557 49.81 15.44 -5.78
C ASN A 557 50.23 14.35 -6.79
N PHE A 558 50.48 13.11 -6.31
CA PHE A 558 50.88 11.97 -7.12
C PHE A 558 49.71 11.16 -7.68
N GLU A 559 48.50 11.40 -7.17
CA GLU A 559 47.26 10.80 -7.68
C GLU A 559 47.08 11.02 -9.18
N SER A 560 47.50 12.18 -9.66
CA SER A 560 47.49 12.53 -11.08
C SER A 560 48.26 11.51 -11.94
N PHE A 561 49.41 11.00 -11.49
CA PHE A 561 50.19 10.01 -12.24
C PHE A 561 49.62 8.61 -12.12
N GLN A 562 49.04 8.24 -10.97
CA GLN A 562 48.29 6.99 -10.82
C GLN A 562 47.05 6.96 -11.71
N TYR A 563 46.26 8.05 -11.73
CA TYR A 563 45.13 8.28 -12.64
C TYR A 563 45.54 8.14 -14.11
N GLN A 564 46.63 8.79 -14.52
CA GLN A 564 47.08 8.72 -15.91
C GLN A 564 47.69 7.34 -16.27
N ALA A 565 48.32 6.64 -15.33
CA ALA A 565 48.75 5.24 -15.51
C ALA A 565 47.54 4.31 -15.71
N ILE A 566 46.50 4.45 -14.89
CA ILE A 566 45.22 3.74 -15.05
C ILE A 566 44.61 4.01 -16.43
N ARG A 567 44.58 5.27 -16.88
CA ARG A 567 44.06 5.64 -18.21
C ARG A 567 44.90 5.06 -19.35
N ALA A 568 46.22 5.08 -19.23
CA ALA A 568 47.12 4.50 -20.22
C ALA A 568 46.92 2.98 -20.34
N LEU A 569 46.92 2.26 -19.21
CA LEU A 569 46.65 0.82 -19.16
C LEU A 569 45.28 0.48 -19.78
N TYR A 570 44.25 1.25 -19.45
CA TYR A 570 42.91 1.07 -20.00
C TYR A 570 42.90 1.30 -21.53
N ALA A 571 43.50 2.40 -22.02
CA ALA A 571 43.56 2.69 -23.45
C ALA A 571 44.24 1.57 -24.25
N GLN A 572 45.42 1.12 -23.79
CA GLN A 572 46.23 0.05 -24.40
C GLN A 572 45.61 -1.36 -24.26
N GLY A 573 44.37 -1.48 -23.75
CA GLY A 573 43.59 -2.72 -23.76
C GLY A 573 43.66 -3.54 -22.48
N SER A 574 44.46 -3.15 -21.47
CA SER A 574 44.59 -3.87 -20.20
C SER A 574 43.46 -3.53 -19.22
N THR A 575 42.21 -3.72 -19.67
CA THR A 575 41.00 -3.20 -19.02
C THR A 575 40.65 -3.89 -17.71
N GLN A 576 40.99 -5.18 -17.51
CA GLN A 576 40.82 -5.83 -16.21
C GLN A 576 41.71 -5.19 -15.14
N ASN A 577 43.01 -5.13 -15.41
CA ASN A 577 44.01 -4.54 -14.49
C ASN A 577 43.74 -3.04 -14.26
N ALA A 578 43.30 -2.32 -15.29
CA ALA A 578 42.91 -0.93 -15.16
C ALA A 578 41.64 -0.76 -14.30
N LEU A 579 40.60 -1.59 -14.46
CA LEU A 579 39.39 -1.52 -13.63
C LEU A 579 39.66 -1.88 -12.16
N ALA A 580 40.54 -2.86 -11.90
CA ALA A 580 41.01 -3.15 -10.54
C ALA A 580 41.70 -1.91 -9.94
N ARG A 581 42.73 -1.38 -10.62
CA ARG A 581 43.42 -0.16 -10.18
C ARG A 581 42.50 1.07 -10.07
N MET A 582 41.42 1.18 -10.85
CA MET A 582 40.41 2.23 -10.68
C MET A 582 39.72 2.12 -9.32
N ILE A 583 39.23 0.93 -8.97
CA ILE A 583 38.53 0.69 -7.71
C ILE A 583 39.48 0.89 -6.54
N ASP A 584 40.67 0.28 -6.58
CA ASP A 584 41.70 0.41 -5.55
C ASP A 584 42.09 1.88 -5.31
N PHE A 585 42.25 2.66 -6.38
CA PHE A 585 42.56 4.09 -6.32
C PHE A 585 41.40 4.90 -5.71
N ILE A 586 40.16 4.63 -6.12
CA ILE A 586 38.99 5.37 -5.59
C ILE A 586 38.79 5.06 -4.10
N GLU A 587 38.97 3.81 -3.66
CA GLU A 587 38.76 3.44 -2.25
C GLU A 587 39.91 3.86 -1.34
N SER A 588 41.17 3.79 -1.81
CA SER A 588 42.31 4.31 -1.06
C SER A 588 42.36 5.84 -1.06
N LYS A 589 41.84 6.49 -2.11
CA LYS A 589 41.92 7.96 -2.32
C LYS A 589 40.58 8.58 -2.76
N PRO A 590 39.52 8.45 -1.95
CA PRO A 590 38.18 8.90 -2.30
C PRO A 590 38.03 10.41 -2.50
N LYS A 591 38.93 11.19 -1.87
CA LYS A 591 38.95 12.66 -1.94
C LYS A 591 39.69 13.20 -3.17
N SER A 592 40.17 12.33 -4.05
CA SER A 592 40.91 12.71 -5.25
C SER A 592 40.02 13.45 -6.25
N GLU A 593 40.52 14.52 -6.87
CA GLU A 593 39.83 15.17 -8.01
C GLU A 593 39.65 14.23 -9.22
N PHE A 594 40.44 13.15 -9.28
CA PHE A 594 40.36 12.12 -10.30
C PHE A 594 39.36 11.01 -9.98
N ALA A 595 38.98 10.86 -8.70
CA ALA A 595 38.09 9.80 -8.26
C ALA A 595 36.67 9.90 -8.87
N PRO A 596 36.03 11.07 -9.08
CA PRO A 596 34.72 11.14 -9.75
C PRO A 596 34.77 10.74 -11.23
N ALA A 597 35.90 11.02 -11.88
CA ALA A 597 36.13 10.69 -13.28
C ALA A 597 36.43 9.19 -13.46
N LEU A 598 37.24 8.58 -12.59
CA LEU A 598 37.41 7.13 -12.58
C LEU A 598 36.15 6.40 -12.08
N ALA A 599 35.41 6.96 -11.13
CA ALA A 599 34.17 6.39 -10.63
C ALA A 599 33.12 6.37 -11.73
N SER A 600 32.94 7.48 -12.45
CA SER A 600 32.14 7.50 -13.68
C SER A 600 32.66 6.50 -14.71
N LEU A 601 33.96 6.50 -15.01
CA LEU A 601 34.49 5.54 -15.99
C LEU A 601 34.30 4.08 -15.57
N ALA A 602 34.33 3.77 -14.27
CA ALA A 602 34.10 2.44 -13.71
C ALA A 602 32.61 2.06 -13.73
N THR A 603 31.68 2.96 -13.36
CA THR A 603 30.23 2.70 -13.50
C THR A 603 29.83 2.60 -14.96
N ASP A 604 30.31 3.51 -15.81
CA ASP A 604 29.96 3.56 -17.23
C ASP A 604 30.59 2.35 -17.96
N THR A 605 31.78 1.91 -17.52
CA THR A 605 32.41 0.62 -17.86
C THR A 605 31.47 -0.55 -17.60
N THR A 606 30.91 -0.65 -16.39
CA THR A 606 30.09 -1.79 -15.99
C THR A 606 28.65 -1.72 -16.50
N ILE A 607 28.12 -0.51 -16.74
CA ILE A 607 26.82 -0.26 -17.41
C ILE A 607 26.87 -0.67 -18.88
N VAL A 608 27.93 -0.30 -19.62
CA VAL A 608 28.10 -0.70 -21.04
C VAL A 608 28.24 -2.22 -21.21
N SER A 609 28.42 -2.95 -20.12
CA SER A 609 28.46 -4.41 -20.12
C SER A 609 27.15 -5.12 -19.72
N GLN A 610 26.20 -4.43 -19.08
CA GLN A 610 24.83 -4.89 -18.74
C GLN A 610 24.57 -5.54 -17.37
N ASP A 611 24.42 -6.86 -17.27
CA ASP A 611 23.73 -7.56 -16.15
C ASP A 611 24.24 -7.21 -14.73
N TRP A 612 23.46 -7.51 -13.67
CA TRP A 612 23.49 -6.73 -12.43
C TRP A 612 23.76 -7.46 -11.04
N ILE A 613 24.98 -7.24 -10.45
CA ILE A 613 25.70 -7.55 -9.14
C ILE A 613 26.75 -6.41 -8.69
N LYS A 614 27.97 -6.28 -9.26
CA LYS A 614 29.08 -5.29 -9.05
C LYS A 614 29.00 -3.79 -9.39
N THR A 615 28.25 -3.26 -10.36
CA THR A 615 27.90 -1.82 -10.41
C THR A 615 27.23 -1.37 -9.09
N TYR A 616 26.71 -2.30 -8.25
CA TYR A 616 26.27 -2.04 -6.87
C TYR A 616 27.47 -1.75 -6.06
N GLU A 617 28.32 -2.76 -5.95
CA GLU A 617 29.51 -2.71 -5.14
C GLU A 617 30.28 -1.45 -5.51
N ILE A 618 30.49 -1.16 -6.79
CA ILE A 618 31.03 0.10 -7.30
C ILE A 618 30.22 1.34 -6.81
N ALA A 619 28.94 1.52 -7.16
CA ALA A 619 28.18 2.73 -6.78
C ALA A 619 27.99 2.90 -5.24
N ASN A 620 27.60 1.84 -4.52
CA ASN A 620 27.50 1.77 -3.05
C ASN A 620 28.88 2.01 -2.41
N ARG A 621 29.95 1.30 -2.81
CA ARG A 621 31.30 1.48 -2.24
C ARG A 621 31.73 2.91 -2.46
N PHE A 622 31.51 3.46 -3.65
CA PHE A 622 31.80 4.86 -3.94
C PHE A 622 30.99 5.79 -3.03
N LEU A 623 29.67 5.71 -2.98
CA LEU A 623 28.85 6.63 -2.15
C LEU A 623 29.04 6.46 -0.63
N LYS A 624 29.52 5.30 -0.14
CA LYS A 624 30.03 5.15 1.25
C LYS A 624 31.21 6.07 1.53
N LEU A 625 31.96 6.46 0.50
CA LEU A 625 33.02 7.47 0.56
C LEU A 625 32.36 8.85 0.58
N LYS A 626 32.15 9.38 1.79
CA LYS A 626 31.49 10.67 2.12
C LYS A 626 32.31 11.89 1.65
N THR A 627 32.62 11.94 0.36
CA THR A 627 33.73 12.74 -0.23
C THR A 627 33.40 13.40 -1.56
N TRP A 628 32.29 12.99 -2.18
CA TRP A 628 31.78 13.51 -3.43
C TRP A 628 31.04 14.85 -3.26
N ASP A 629 30.93 15.64 -4.33
CA ASP A 629 30.05 16.80 -4.36
C ASP A 629 28.56 16.38 -4.50
N ALA A 630 27.63 17.26 -4.15
CA ALA A 630 26.20 16.94 -4.13
C ALA A 630 25.62 16.51 -5.49
N LYS A 631 26.19 16.94 -6.63
CA LYS A 631 25.74 16.53 -7.98
C LYS A 631 26.35 15.20 -8.40
N PHE A 632 27.57 14.89 -7.96
CA PHE A 632 28.12 13.55 -8.16
C PHE A 632 27.52 12.53 -7.19
N ILE A 633 27.12 12.96 -5.99
CA ILE A 633 26.20 12.23 -5.12
C ILE A 633 24.89 11.99 -5.88
N GLU A 634 24.19 13.03 -6.36
CA GLU A 634 22.96 12.88 -7.16
C GLU A 634 23.13 11.99 -8.41
N LYS A 635 24.25 12.08 -9.16
CA LYS A 635 24.54 11.16 -10.28
C LYS A 635 24.71 9.73 -9.79
N LEU A 636 25.55 9.48 -8.79
CA LEU A 636 25.77 8.13 -8.27
C LEU A 636 24.48 7.58 -7.66
N ASN A 637 23.66 8.42 -7.02
CA ASN A 637 22.33 8.12 -6.48
C ASN A 637 21.31 7.78 -7.57
N LEU A 638 21.42 8.41 -8.74
CA LEU A 638 20.58 8.12 -9.89
C LEU A 638 21.03 6.86 -10.64
N VAL A 639 22.34 6.63 -10.78
CA VAL A 639 22.90 5.35 -11.25
C VAL A 639 22.47 4.24 -10.30
N ALA A 640 22.57 4.50 -9.00
CA ALA A 640 22.07 3.66 -7.92
C ALA A 640 20.57 3.44 -7.91
N SER A 641 19.77 4.42 -8.33
CA SER A 641 18.35 4.18 -8.55
C SER A 641 18.15 3.25 -9.74
N ASP A 642 18.71 3.68 -10.88
CA ASP A 642 18.41 3.11 -12.17
C ASP A 642 18.86 1.66 -12.24
N SER A 643 20.09 1.31 -11.84
CA SER A 643 20.47 -0.10 -11.88
C SER A 643 19.85 -0.94 -10.74
N TYR A 644 19.27 -0.37 -9.67
CA TYR A 644 18.56 -1.16 -8.64
C TYR A 644 17.24 -1.60 -9.20
N PHE A 645 16.53 -0.64 -9.77
CA PHE A 645 15.43 -0.92 -10.65
C PHE A 645 15.81 -1.92 -11.76
N LYS A 646 17.03 -1.90 -12.32
CA LYS A 646 17.49 -2.95 -13.25
C LYS A 646 17.73 -4.33 -12.64
N THR A 647 18.11 -4.51 -11.38
CA THR A 647 17.98 -5.86 -10.75
C THR A 647 16.55 -6.28 -10.52
N VAL A 648 15.70 -5.34 -10.10
CA VAL A 648 14.29 -5.63 -9.89
C VAL A 648 13.68 -6.15 -11.18
N GLU A 649 13.95 -5.44 -12.27
CA GLU A 649 13.54 -5.76 -13.62
C GLU A 649 14.22 -7.04 -14.13
N LEU A 650 15.53 -7.26 -13.97
CA LEU A 650 16.17 -8.51 -14.38
C LEU A 650 15.65 -9.73 -13.61
N ALA A 651 15.58 -9.67 -12.27
CA ALA A 651 15.06 -10.77 -11.48
C ALA A 651 13.56 -11.02 -11.78
N TYR A 652 12.80 -9.98 -12.10
CA TYR A 652 11.42 -10.13 -12.56
C TYR A 652 11.33 -10.82 -13.92
N ASN A 653 12.15 -10.38 -14.87
CA ASN A 653 12.18 -10.89 -16.25
C ASN A 653 12.77 -12.31 -16.33
N SER A 654 13.72 -12.66 -15.46
CA SER A 654 14.24 -14.02 -15.29
C SER A 654 13.30 -14.94 -14.50
N LYS A 655 12.17 -14.40 -14.00
CA LYS A 655 11.17 -15.08 -13.15
C LYS A 655 11.69 -15.53 -11.78
N ASP A 656 12.85 -15.01 -11.35
CA ASP A 656 13.28 -15.09 -9.96
C ASP A 656 12.45 -14.12 -9.10
N TYR A 657 11.21 -14.52 -8.84
CA TYR A 657 10.25 -13.70 -8.11
C TYR A 657 10.56 -13.61 -6.63
N ASP A 658 11.39 -14.48 -6.05
CA ASP A 658 11.87 -14.32 -4.67
C ASP A 658 12.98 -13.30 -4.58
N GLN A 659 13.97 -13.32 -5.48
CA GLN A 659 14.95 -12.25 -5.54
C GLN A 659 14.34 -10.94 -6.04
N SER A 660 13.35 -10.96 -6.95
CA SER A 660 12.64 -9.74 -7.37
C SER A 660 11.68 -9.20 -6.31
N PHE A 661 11.25 -10.05 -5.37
CA PHE A 661 10.72 -9.66 -4.05
C PHE A 661 11.89 -9.08 -3.25
N LYS A 662 12.87 -9.86 -2.78
CA LYS A 662 13.93 -9.42 -1.84
C LYS A 662 14.90 -8.30 -2.28
N LYS A 663 15.14 -8.08 -3.56
CA LYS A 663 16.02 -6.99 -4.02
C LYS A 663 15.27 -5.66 -4.06
N GLY A 664 14.17 -5.57 -4.81
CA GLY A 664 13.40 -4.32 -4.84
C GLY A 664 12.75 -3.93 -3.51
N GLN A 665 13.00 -4.76 -2.51
CA GLN A 665 12.66 -4.65 -1.11
C GLN A 665 13.53 -3.54 -0.54
N GLU A 666 14.85 -3.72 -0.61
CA GLU A 666 15.82 -2.62 -0.49
C GLU A 666 15.43 -1.45 -1.40
N TYR A 667 15.09 -1.68 -2.69
CA TYR A 667 14.67 -0.59 -3.60
C TYR A 667 13.52 0.28 -3.08
N LEU A 668 12.80 -0.15 -2.05
CA LEU A 668 11.62 0.56 -1.61
C LEU A 668 11.59 0.74 -0.08
N THR A 669 12.75 0.56 0.58
CA THR A 669 13.04 0.95 1.98
C THR A 669 14.38 1.64 2.16
N LEU A 670 15.25 1.58 1.15
CA LEU A 670 16.41 2.44 0.98
C LEU A 670 16.15 3.53 -0.08
N TYR A 671 15.10 3.37 -0.91
CA TYR A 671 15.11 3.77 -2.32
C TYR A 671 13.74 4.12 -3.06
N PRO A 672 12.58 4.51 -2.43
CA PRO A 672 11.33 4.98 -3.11
C PRO A 672 10.96 6.51 -3.20
N ASN A 673 11.09 7.17 -4.38
CA ASN A 673 10.45 8.44 -4.88
C ASN A 673 10.48 8.53 -6.41
N SER A 674 10.77 7.46 -7.13
CA SER A 674 11.22 7.54 -8.51
C SER A 674 10.16 7.83 -9.56
N LYS A 675 10.66 8.30 -10.71
CA LYS A 675 10.15 7.94 -12.05
C LYS A 675 9.77 6.45 -12.12
N HIS A 676 10.57 5.60 -11.49
CA HIS A 676 10.37 4.17 -11.26
C HIS A 676 9.70 3.77 -9.93
N TYR A 677 9.20 4.66 -9.06
CA TYR A 677 8.61 4.23 -7.77
C TYR A 677 7.30 3.53 -8.08
N ASN A 678 6.42 4.23 -8.79
CA ASN A 678 5.16 3.72 -9.34
C ASN A 678 5.35 2.54 -10.33
N LEU A 679 6.54 2.37 -10.91
CA LEU A 679 6.87 1.20 -11.74
C LEU A 679 7.34 0.02 -10.90
N CYS A 680 8.21 0.28 -9.93
CA CYS A 680 8.67 -0.75 -9.01
C CYS A 680 7.48 -1.25 -8.22
N LEU A 681 6.65 -0.38 -7.65
CA LEU A 681 5.28 -0.59 -7.12
C LEU A 681 4.39 -1.52 -7.96
N GLY A 682 4.56 -1.53 -9.27
CA GLY A 682 3.89 -2.47 -10.15
C GLY A 682 4.55 -3.84 -10.21
N ILE A 683 5.86 -3.89 -10.48
CA ILE A 683 6.69 -5.12 -10.43
C ILE A 683 6.59 -5.80 -9.04
N VAL A 684 6.45 -4.97 -8.01
CA VAL A 684 6.12 -5.18 -6.59
C VAL A 684 4.91 -6.10 -6.45
N GLY A 685 3.67 -5.61 -6.54
CA GLY A 685 2.49 -6.43 -6.32
C GLY A 685 2.49 -7.64 -7.26
N SER A 686 2.89 -7.42 -8.52
CA SER A 686 2.94 -8.45 -9.56
C SER A 686 3.79 -9.67 -9.19
N SER A 687 4.94 -9.52 -8.52
CA SER A 687 5.75 -10.70 -8.13
C SER A 687 5.52 -11.24 -6.72
N ALA A 688 4.75 -10.58 -5.84
CA ALA A 688 4.19 -11.28 -4.66
C ALA A 688 2.97 -12.10 -5.07
N LEU A 689 2.15 -11.57 -5.98
CA LEU A 689 1.11 -12.33 -6.67
C LEU A 689 1.69 -13.55 -7.40
N SER A 690 2.84 -13.38 -8.08
CA SER A 690 3.54 -14.50 -8.75
C SER A 690 4.17 -15.51 -7.77
N GLN A 691 4.40 -15.14 -6.51
CA GLN A 691 4.75 -16.07 -5.42
C GLN A 691 3.52 -16.73 -4.76
N GLN A 692 2.30 -16.50 -5.27
CA GLN A 692 1.06 -16.92 -4.62
C GLN A 692 0.89 -16.35 -3.20
N LYS A 693 1.45 -15.17 -2.95
CA LYS A 693 1.24 -14.34 -1.75
C LYS A 693 0.37 -13.13 -2.10
N PRO A 694 -0.89 -13.32 -2.55
CA PRO A 694 -1.76 -12.20 -2.90
C PRO A 694 -1.99 -11.33 -1.68
N GLU A 695 -2.29 -11.88 -0.50
CA GLU A 695 -2.43 -11.11 0.73
C GLU A 695 -1.18 -10.31 1.08
N VAL A 696 0.03 -10.67 0.64
CA VAL A 696 1.19 -9.77 0.71
C VAL A 696 1.11 -8.71 -0.37
N ALA A 697 0.98 -9.05 -1.67
CA ALA A 697 0.82 -8.08 -2.79
C ALA A 697 -0.30 -7.05 -2.60
N LEU A 698 -1.29 -7.41 -1.80
CA LEU A 698 -2.50 -6.68 -1.47
C LEU A 698 -2.41 -6.00 -0.10
N PRO A 699 -1.21 -5.66 0.37
CA PRO A 699 -1.02 -4.22 0.41
C PRO A 699 0.09 -3.47 -0.39
N TYR A 700 0.54 -3.72 -1.63
CA TYR A 700 1.16 -2.70 -2.52
C TYR A 700 0.80 -2.94 -3.99
N PHE A 701 -0.12 -2.10 -4.43
CA PHE A 701 -0.85 -2.07 -5.69
C PHE A 701 -1.87 -0.89 -5.67
N GLU A 702 -2.27 -0.30 -4.52
CA GLU A 702 -3.24 0.82 -4.49
C GLU A 702 -2.80 2.23 -4.05
N THR A 703 -1.70 2.47 -3.35
CA THR A 703 -1.07 3.81 -3.37
C THR A 703 -0.48 4.01 -4.77
N LEU A 704 -0.20 2.94 -5.52
CA LEU A 704 -0.12 2.95 -6.98
C LEU A 704 -1.45 3.41 -7.61
N ILE A 705 -2.61 2.81 -7.30
CA ILE A 705 -3.95 3.28 -7.76
C ILE A 705 -4.25 4.74 -7.34
N GLN A 706 -3.79 5.22 -6.18
CA GLN A 706 -4.05 6.58 -5.69
C GLN A 706 -3.08 7.62 -6.26
N ARG A 707 -1.78 7.32 -6.23
CA ARG A 707 -0.70 8.23 -6.62
C ARG A 707 -0.52 8.28 -8.11
N ASP A 708 -0.77 7.17 -8.80
CA ASP A 708 -0.56 7.03 -10.24
C ASP A 708 -1.58 6.06 -10.87
N PRO A 709 -2.88 6.43 -10.91
CA PRO A 709 -3.94 5.65 -11.58
C PRO A 709 -3.75 5.49 -13.09
N LYS A 710 -2.62 5.94 -13.66
CA LYS A 710 -2.25 5.81 -15.08
C LYS A 710 -1.01 4.93 -15.29
N SER A 711 -0.37 4.43 -14.23
CA SER A 711 0.76 3.50 -14.36
C SER A 711 0.33 2.20 -15.04
N ILE A 712 1.20 1.65 -15.89
CA ILE A 712 0.96 0.43 -16.68
C ILE A 712 0.59 -0.80 -15.82
N HIS A 713 0.89 -0.76 -14.52
CA HIS A 713 0.61 -1.85 -13.59
C HIS A 713 -0.74 -1.71 -12.85
N VAL A 714 -1.46 -0.59 -13.02
CA VAL A 714 -2.76 -0.34 -12.37
C VAL A 714 -3.83 -1.33 -12.82
N ALA A 715 -3.75 -1.84 -14.05
CA ALA A 715 -4.63 -2.92 -14.51
C ALA A 715 -4.45 -4.19 -13.65
N ASN A 716 -3.20 -4.63 -13.45
CA ASN A 716 -2.89 -5.77 -12.59
C ASN A 716 -3.28 -5.53 -11.13
N ALA A 717 -3.09 -4.31 -10.63
CA ALA A 717 -3.53 -3.92 -9.29
C ALA A 717 -5.05 -4.09 -9.10
N LEU A 718 -5.83 -3.47 -9.99
CA LEU A 718 -7.30 -3.48 -9.92
C LEU A 718 -7.89 -4.89 -10.05
N ILE A 719 -7.38 -5.72 -10.97
CA ILE A 719 -7.90 -7.09 -11.13
C ILE A 719 -7.52 -7.99 -9.94
N THR A 720 -6.31 -7.86 -9.39
CA THR A 720 -5.88 -8.62 -8.20
C THR A 720 -6.70 -8.23 -6.98
N ARG A 721 -6.89 -6.92 -6.76
CA ARG A 721 -7.73 -6.42 -5.70
C ARG A 721 -9.18 -6.85 -5.86
N ALA A 722 -9.74 -6.72 -7.06
CA ALA A 722 -11.13 -7.09 -7.33
C ALA A 722 -11.38 -8.58 -7.02
N SER A 723 -10.50 -9.47 -7.48
CA SER A 723 -10.54 -10.91 -7.18
C SER A 723 -10.45 -11.23 -5.68
N GLN A 724 -9.92 -10.32 -4.88
CA GLN A 724 -9.66 -10.55 -3.45
C GLN A 724 -10.70 -9.89 -2.55
N SER A 725 -11.20 -8.71 -2.92
CA SER A 725 -12.47 -8.21 -2.39
C SER A 725 -13.61 -9.18 -2.70
N GLU A 726 -13.60 -9.86 -3.85
CA GLU A 726 -14.55 -10.92 -4.19
C GLU A 726 -14.42 -12.14 -3.25
N GLN A 727 -13.22 -12.66 -3.02
CA GLN A 727 -12.96 -13.74 -2.05
C GLN A 727 -13.39 -13.33 -0.62
N LYS A 728 -13.33 -12.04 -0.28
CA LYS A 728 -13.83 -11.47 0.99
C LYS A 728 -15.29 -11.04 0.95
N PHE A 729 -16.04 -11.37 -0.11
CA PHE A 729 -17.45 -11.03 -0.30
C PHE A 729 -17.76 -9.52 -0.12
N GLN A 730 -16.82 -8.68 -0.54
CA GLN A 730 -16.88 -7.22 -0.64
C GLN A 730 -17.34 -6.84 -2.06
N PHE A 731 -18.51 -7.33 -2.47
CA PHE A 731 -18.88 -7.39 -3.89
C PHE A 731 -18.99 -6.02 -4.60
N SER A 732 -19.37 -4.94 -3.89
CA SER A 732 -19.37 -3.58 -4.44
C SER A 732 -17.94 -3.12 -4.81
N THR A 733 -16.96 -3.30 -3.92
CA THR A 733 -15.55 -3.00 -4.18
C THR A 733 -15.02 -3.80 -5.38
N ALA A 734 -15.28 -5.12 -5.38
CA ALA A 734 -14.88 -6.00 -6.48
C ALA A 734 -15.48 -5.57 -7.82
N SER A 735 -16.79 -5.32 -7.89
CA SER A 735 -17.46 -4.85 -9.11
C SER A 735 -16.93 -3.50 -9.56
N LYS A 736 -16.73 -2.53 -8.66
CA LYS A 736 -16.17 -1.19 -8.95
C LYS A 736 -14.75 -1.25 -9.50
N ASP A 737 -13.92 -2.19 -9.04
CA ASP A 737 -12.53 -2.29 -9.50
C ASP A 737 -12.41 -3.10 -10.80
N TYR A 738 -13.21 -4.15 -10.99
CA TYR A 738 -13.35 -4.79 -12.30
C TYR A 738 -13.87 -3.81 -13.37
N GLN A 739 -14.77 -2.88 -13.01
CA GLN A 739 -15.21 -1.80 -13.92
C GLN A 739 -14.08 -0.82 -14.28
N LYS A 740 -13.26 -0.40 -13.31
CA LYS A 740 -12.08 0.46 -13.57
C LYS A 740 -11.03 -0.26 -14.42
N PHE A 741 -10.78 -1.54 -14.14
CA PHE A 741 -9.91 -2.40 -14.95
C PHE A 741 -10.41 -2.44 -16.40
N MET A 742 -11.71 -2.73 -16.61
CA MET A 742 -12.35 -2.73 -17.93
C MET A 742 -12.26 -1.38 -18.66
N ALA A 743 -12.19 -0.26 -17.93
CA ALA A 743 -12.02 1.08 -18.51
C ALA A 743 -10.56 1.43 -18.87
N LEU A 744 -9.57 0.78 -18.24
CA LEU A 744 -8.15 0.92 -18.56
C LEU A 744 -7.64 -0.10 -19.58
N ALA A 745 -8.26 -1.28 -19.61
CA ALA A 745 -7.91 -2.45 -20.42
C ALA A 745 -9.15 -2.96 -21.20
N PRO A 746 -9.72 -2.15 -22.11
CA PRO A 746 -10.97 -2.47 -22.82
C PRO A 746 -10.86 -3.69 -23.75
N GLU A 747 -9.66 -4.03 -24.22
CA GLU A 747 -9.37 -5.28 -24.94
C GLU A 747 -9.52 -6.53 -24.06
N ASN A 748 -9.36 -6.39 -22.74
CA ASN A 748 -9.58 -7.44 -21.74
C ASN A 748 -11.04 -7.46 -21.22
N ALA A 749 -11.96 -6.70 -21.81
CA ALA A 749 -13.37 -6.60 -21.43
C ALA A 749 -14.22 -7.80 -21.89
N THR A 750 -13.81 -9.02 -21.53
CA THR A 750 -14.48 -10.26 -21.96
C THR A 750 -15.95 -10.31 -21.53
N LEU A 751 -16.76 -11.07 -22.28
CA LEU A 751 -18.17 -11.30 -21.94
C LEU A 751 -18.32 -11.84 -20.51
N GLU A 752 -17.47 -12.79 -20.13
CA GLU A 752 -17.42 -13.38 -18.78
C GLU A 752 -17.10 -12.36 -17.70
N LEU A 753 -16.14 -11.45 -17.93
CA LEU A 753 -15.84 -10.38 -16.99
C LEU A 753 -17.03 -9.43 -16.81
N LYS A 754 -17.76 -9.12 -17.89
CA LYS A 754 -18.98 -8.30 -17.81
C LYS A 754 -20.11 -9.01 -17.07
N ARG A 755 -20.34 -10.32 -17.31
CA ARG A 755 -21.24 -11.18 -16.51
C ARG A 755 -20.87 -11.12 -15.03
N LYS A 756 -19.58 -11.24 -14.73
CA LYS A 756 -19.03 -11.23 -13.37
C LYS A 756 -19.23 -9.88 -12.68
N ILE A 757 -18.96 -8.77 -13.36
CA ILE A 757 -19.23 -7.40 -12.85
C ILE A 757 -20.72 -7.23 -12.49
N LEU A 758 -21.61 -7.71 -13.36
CA LEU A 758 -23.07 -7.64 -13.21
C LEU A 758 -23.56 -8.48 -12.03
N LEU A 759 -23.12 -9.74 -11.93
CA LEU A 759 -23.41 -10.64 -10.80
C LEU A 759 -22.90 -10.08 -9.46
N LEU A 760 -21.65 -9.58 -9.42
CA LEU A 760 -21.09 -8.99 -8.20
C LEU A 760 -21.81 -7.69 -7.79
N SER A 761 -22.29 -6.90 -8.76
CA SER A 761 -23.10 -5.72 -8.48
C SER A 761 -24.47 -6.09 -7.92
N PHE A 762 -25.13 -7.09 -8.51
CA PHE A 762 -26.40 -7.67 -8.05
C PHE A 762 -26.31 -8.32 -6.65
N LEU A 763 -25.17 -8.93 -6.32
CA LEU A 763 -24.89 -9.49 -4.98
C LEU A 763 -24.43 -8.44 -3.96
N SER A 764 -24.24 -7.18 -4.36
CA SER A 764 -23.86 -6.08 -3.45
C SER A 764 -25.05 -5.57 -2.64
N GLU A 765 -24.76 -4.79 -1.59
CA GLU A 765 -25.79 -4.13 -0.78
C GLU A 765 -26.23 -2.78 -1.36
N ASP A 766 -25.55 -2.29 -2.40
CA ASP A 766 -25.78 -0.98 -3.01
C ASP A 766 -26.62 -1.08 -4.28
N ALA A 767 -27.93 -0.88 -4.13
CA ALA A 767 -28.86 -0.86 -5.25
C ALA A 767 -28.64 0.35 -6.20
N SER A 768 -27.83 1.35 -5.85
CA SER A 768 -27.48 2.47 -6.72
C SER A 768 -26.33 2.13 -7.66
N ASP A 769 -25.29 1.42 -7.18
CA ASP A 769 -24.21 0.85 -8.01
C ASP A 769 -24.78 0.03 -9.16
N TYR A 770 -25.70 -0.89 -8.84
CA TYR A 770 -26.32 -1.76 -9.82
C TYR A 770 -27.19 -1.00 -10.82
N ARG A 771 -27.95 0.01 -10.38
CA ARG A 771 -28.76 0.83 -11.29
C ARG A 771 -27.89 1.67 -12.22
N ALA A 772 -26.74 2.15 -11.78
CA ALA A 772 -25.77 2.81 -12.66
C ALA A 772 -25.23 1.83 -13.72
N LEU A 773 -24.91 0.59 -13.30
CA LEU A 773 -24.46 -0.48 -14.18
C LEU A 773 -25.48 -0.84 -15.27
N MET A 774 -26.75 -0.99 -14.89
CA MET A 774 -27.86 -1.31 -15.80
C MET A 774 -28.09 -0.28 -16.89
N ASN A 775 -27.88 0.99 -16.59
CA ASN A 775 -27.97 2.07 -17.56
C ASN A 775 -26.73 2.16 -18.48
N SER A 776 -25.67 1.40 -18.20
CA SER A 776 -24.45 1.41 -18.98
C SER A 776 -24.53 0.49 -20.20
N LYS A 777 -24.64 1.10 -21.39
CA LYS A 777 -24.59 0.41 -22.69
C LYS A 777 -23.30 -0.37 -22.94
N SER A 778 -22.22 -0.13 -22.20
CA SER A 778 -20.96 -0.92 -22.34
C SER A 778 -21.05 -2.31 -21.71
N ILE A 779 -22.03 -2.54 -20.83
CA ILE A 779 -22.28 -3.82 -20.16
C ILE A 779 -23.62 -4.40 -20.62
N CYS A 780 -24.72 -3.66 -20.52
CA CYS A 780 -26.05 -4.11 -20.92
C CYS A 780 -26.31 -3.89 -22.41
N SER A 781 -25.56 -4.62 -23.25
CA SER A 781 -25.77 -4.69 -24.71
C SER A 781 -25.34 -6.05 -25.26
N GLY A 782 -25.81 -6.37 -26.48
CA GLY A 782 -25.60 -7.68 -27.08
C GLY A 782 -26.21 -8.81 -26.24
N GLU A 783 -25.47 -9.92 -26.10
CA GLU A 783 -25.88 -11.11 -25.34
C GLU A 783 -26.28 -10.82 -23.88
N LEU A 784 -25.70 -9.79 -23.25
CA LEU A 784 -25.98 -9.46 -21.85
C LEU A 784 -27.28 -8.69 -21.64
N ALA A 785 -27.98 -8.28 -22.70
CA ALA A 785 -29.31 -7.66 -22.56
C ALA A 785 -30.29 -8.59 -21.81
N VAL A 786 -30.23 -9.89 -22.07
CA VAL A 786 -31.04 -10.91 -21.39
C VAL A 786 -30.69 -11.01 -19.90
N GLU A 787 -29.40 -11.00 -19.56
CA GLU A 787 -28.97 -11.14 -18.16
C GLU A 787 -29.24 -9.87 -17.35
N CYS A 788 -29.03 -8.69 -17.95
CA CYS A 788 -29.39 -7.40 -17.36
C CYS A 788 -30.90 -7.33 -17.06
N ASP A 789 -31.75 -7.67 -18.02
CA ASP A 789 -33.21 -7.71 -17.83
C ASP A 789 -33.63 -8.72 -16.74
N ARG A 790 -32.92 -9.85 -16.61
CA ARG A 790 -33.17 -10.84 -15.55
C ARG A 790 -32.85 -10.29 -14.16
N TYR A 791 -31.67 -9.69 -13.99
CA TYR A 791 -31.27 -9.13 -12.70
C TYR A 791 -32.12 -7.89 -12.32
N GLU A 792 -32.61 -7.12 -13.29
CA GLU A 792 -33.61 -6.06 -13.07
C GLU A 792 -34.89 -6.63 -12.45
N ALA A 793 -35.43 -7.71 -13.02
CA ALA A 793 -36.60 -8.40 -12.48
C ALA A 793 -36.35 -8.95 -11.05
N LEU A 794 -35.20 -9.58 -10.83
CA LEU A 794 -34.82 -10.14 -9.52
C LEU A 794 -34.65 -9.09 -8.42
N ILE A 795 -34.20 -7.87 -8.76
CA ILE A 795 -34.14 -6.75 -7.81
C ILE A 795 -35.54 -6.19 -7.52
N LEU A 796 -36.44 -6.14 -8.50
CA LEU A 796 -37.84 -5.76 -8.26
C LEU A 796 -38.58 -6.81 -7.40
N LEU A 797 -38.24 -8.10 -7.51
CA LEU A 797 -38.76 -9.17 -6.66
C LEU A 797 -38.29 -9.03 -5.20
N GLN A 798 -37.03 -8.64 -4.97
CA GLN A 798 -36.51 -8.35 -3.63
C GLN A 798 -37.08 -7.05 -3.01
N ASN A 799 -37.63 -6.15 -3.81
CA ASN A 799 -38.13 -4.85 -3.37
C ASN A 799 -39.67 -4.79 -3.41
N ASP A 800 -40.33 -5.49 -2.47
CA ASP A 800 -41.79 -5.52 -2.25
C ASP A 800 -42.48 -4.16 -2.50
N LYS A 801 -41.89 -3.06 -2.00
CA LYS A 801 -42.46 -1.70 -2.03
C LYS A 801 -42.52 -1.02 -3.40
N SER A 802 -42.08 -1.66 -4.49
CA SER A 802 -41.85 -1.01 -5.79
C SER A 802 -42.94 -1.23 -6.85
N GLN A 803 -43.84 -2.20 -6.68
CA GLN A 803 -44.57 -2.83 -7.78
C GLN A 803 -45.92 -2.14 -8.15
N LYS A 804 -45.97 -0.81 -8.12
CA LYS A 804 -47.18 0.01 -8.34
C LYS A 804 -47.75 0.02 -9.78
N ASN A 805 -47.19 -0.73 -10.72
CA ASN A 805 -47.63 -0.72 -12.12
C ASN A 805 -47.61 -2.14 -12.72
N THR A 806 -48.51 -3.00 -12.23
CA THR A 806 -48.68 -4.39 -12.68
C THR A 806 -48.85 -4.52 -14.19
N VAL A 807 -49.54 -3.57 -14.84
CA VAL A 807 -49.77 -3.55 -16.29
C VAL A 807 -48.47 -3.37 -17.07
N SER A 808 -47.54 -2.52 -16.60
CA SER A 808 -46.23 -2.37 -17.23
C SER A 808 -45.35 -3.61 -17.08
N LEU A 809 -45.40 -4.28 -15.92
CA LEU A 809 -44.68 -5.53 -15.64
C LEU A 809 -45.18 -6.66 -16.55
N LEU A 810 -46.50 -6.82 -16.66
CA LEU A 810 -47.14 -7.76 -17.59
C LEU A 810 -46.81 -7.44 -19.06
N LYS A 811 -46.81 -6.17 -19.46
CA LYS A 811 -46.41 -5.77 -20.81
C LYS A 811 -44.96 -6.19 -21.08
N LYS A 812 -44.04 -5.95 -20.14
CA LYS A 812 -42.64 -6.38 -20.23
C LYS A 812 -42.52 -7.91 -20.27
N ALA A 813 -43.34 -8.64 -19.52
CA ALA A 813 -43.42 -10.11 -19.61
C ALA A 813 -43.89 -10.62 -20.99
N LYS A 814 -44.80 -9.89 -21.65
CA LYS A 814 -45.31 -10.26 -22.99
C LYS A 814 -44.32 -9.92 -24.10
N THR A 815 -43.63 -8.77 -24.03
CA THR A 815 -42.76 -8.26 -25.11
C THR A 815 -41.26 -8.42 -24.88
N GLY A 816 -40.84 -8.85 -23.68
CA GLY A 816 -39.44 -9.05 -23.30
C GLY A 816 -38.87 -10.42 -23.68
N HIS A 817 -37.63 -10.65 -23.23
CA HIS A 817 -36.86 -11.85 -23.53
C HIS A 817 -37.57 -13.15 -23.08
N PRO A 818 -37.74 -14.17 -23.96
CA PRO A 818 -38.42 -15.43 -23.64
C PRO A 818 -37.93 -16.10 -22.35
N GLU A 819 -36.62 -16.09 -22.14
CA GLU A 819 -35.92 -16.70 -21.01
C GLU A 819 -36.26 -16.03 -19.67
N ASN A 820 -36.75 -14.79 -19.70
CA ASN A 820 -37.03 -13.99 -18.51
C ASN A 820 -38.53 -13.82 -18.23
N LYS A 821 -39.41 -14.34 -19.09
CA LYS A 821 -40.86 -14.17 -18.94
C LYS A 821 -41.36 -14.63 -17.58
N VAL A 822 -40.79 -15.69 -17.03
CA VAL A 822 -41.17 -16.23 -15.72
C VAL A 822 -40.96 -15.21 -14.58
N PHE A 823 -39.89 -14.40 -14.60
CA PHE A 823 -39.63 -13.39 -13.59
C PHE A 823 -40.60 -12.21 -13.70
N TRP A 824 -40.83 -11.71 -14.92
CA TRP A 824 -41.76 -10.61 -15.18
C TRP A 824 -43.22 -11.02 -14.96
N MET A 825 -43.58 -12.28 -15.18
CA MET A 825 -44.90 -12.82 -14.80
C MET A 825 -45.03 -12.92 -13.28
N THR A 826 -44.04 -13.44 -12.55
CA THR A 826 -44.08 -13.48 -11.07
C THR A 826 -44.19 -12.07 -10.45
N LEU A 827 -43.51 -11.08 -11.03
CA LEU A 827 -43.69 -9.67 -10.68
C LEU A 827 -45.12 -9.18 -10.95
N ALA A 828 -45.68 -9.50 -12.13
CA ALA A 828 -47.05 -9.14 -12.47
C ALA A 828 -48.11 -9.88 -11.61
N LEU A 829 -47.78 -11.03 -11.01
CA LEU A 829 -48.66 -11.72 -10.05
C LEU A 829 -48.59 -11.15 -8.62
N ASN A 830 -47.53 -10.39 -8.29
CA ASN A 830 -47.31 -9.86 -6.93
C ASN A 830 -47.61 -8.34 -6.81
N GLY A 831 -47.79 -7.62 -7.92
CA GLY A 831 -48.07 -6.18 -7.92
C GLY A 831 -49.47 -5.80 -7.41
N ASP A 832 -49.58 -4.58 -6.84
CA ASP A 832 -50.76 -4.10 -6.11
C ASP A 832 -52.07 -4.06 -6.92
N THR A 833 -51.98 -3.87 -8.25
CA THR A 833 -53.17 -3.80 -9.12
C THR A 833 -53.54 -5.20 -9.61
N PRO A 834 -54.77 -5.70 -9.38
CA PRO A 834 -55.19 -7.02 -9.82
C PRO A 834 -55.21 -7.11 -11.35
N LEU A 835 -54.59 -8.16 -11.89
CA LEU A 835 -54.64 -8.51 -13.31
C LEU A 835 -56.04 -9.00 -13.73
N SER A 836 -56.35 -8.95 -15.03
CA SER A 836 -57.53 -9.62 -15.58
C SER A 836 -57.42 -11.13 -15.41
N ALA A 837 -58.54 -11.86 -15.31
CA ALA A 837 -58.51 -13.33 -15.16
C ALA A 837 -57.73 -14.03 -16.29
N ALA A 838 -57.84 -13.54 -17.54
CA ALA A 838 -57.07 -14.06 -18.67
C ALA A 838 -55.55 -13.82 -18.53
N ASP A 839 -55.16 -12.68 -17.96
CA ASP A 839 -53.75 -12.37 -17.71
C ASP A 839 -53.18 -13.12 -16.49
N GLN A 840 -54.01 -13.35 -15.45
CA GLN A 840 -53.66 -14.21 -14.31
C GLN A 840 -53.41 -15.65 -14.77
N LEU A 841 -54.30 -16.21 -15.60
CA LEU A 841 -54.15 -17.53 -16.21
C LEU A 841 -52.89 -17.62 -17.07
N LEU A 842 -52.63 -16.63 -17.93
CA LEU A 842 -51.42 -16.59 -18.76
C LEU A 842 -50.14 -16.55 -17.91
N ALA A 843 -50.10 -15.71 -16.88
CA ALA A 843 -48.96 -15.57 -15.99
C ALA A 843 -48.72 -16.83 -15.14
N LEU A 844 -49.79 -17.45 -14.61
CA LEU A 844 -49.72 -18.68 -13.84
C LEU A 844 -49.29 -19.88 -14.71
N ASN A 845 -49.82 -20.02 -15.92
CA ASN A 845 -49.41 -21.08 -16.85
C ASN A 845 -47.94 -20.92 -17.29
N THR A 846 -47.49 -19.67 -17.50
CA THR A 846 -46.07 -19.36 -17.77
C THR A 846 -45.19 -19.73 -16.56
N LEU A 847 -45.66 -19.45 -15.35
CA LEU A 847 -44.96 -19.82 -14.12
C LEU A 847 -44.81 -21.34 -13.96
N ILE A 848 -45.90 -22.09 -14.16
CA ILE A 848 -45.91 -23.56 -14.10
C ILE A 848 -45.00 -24.18 -15.16
N ALA A 849 -45.00 -23.65 -16.39
CA ALA A 849 -44.20 -24.19 -17.48
C ALA A 849 -42.69 -23.91 -17.37
N GLU A 850 -42.28 -22.85 -16.68
CA GLU A 850 -40.88 -22.34 -16.72
C GLU A 850 -40.15 -22.31 -15.36
N LEU A 851 -40.82 -22.43 -14.21
CA LEU A 851 -40.15 -22.31 -12.90
C LEU A 851 -39.14 -23.44 -12.63
N ASP A 852 -39.49 -24.68 -12.94
CA ASP A 852 -38.59 -25.84 -12.75
C ASP A 852 -37.37 -25.83 -13.66
N LYS A 853 -37.38 -25.01 -14.73
CA LYS A 853 -36.24 -24.83 -15.65
C LYS A 853 -35.24 -23.75 -15.17
N GLN A 854 -35.55 -23.01 -14.12
CA GLN A 854 -34.67 -21.96 -13.60
C GLN A 854 -33.55 -22.54 -12.73
N ASP A 855 -32.37 -21.93 -12.81
CA ASP A 855 -31.29 -22.22 -11.86
C ASP A 855 -31.74 -22.02 -10.40
N GLY A 856 -31.20 -22.82 -9.48
CA GLY A 856 -31.59 -22.82 -8.07
C GLY A 856 -31.46 -21.46 -7.38
N LEU A 857 -30.52 -20.61 -7.81
CA LEU A 857 -30.35 -19.23 -7.32
C LEU A 857 -31.55 -18.35 -7.68
N TYR A 858 -31.99 -18.46 -8.93
CA TYR A 858 -33.14 -17.71 -9.45
C TYR A 858 -34.46 -18.26 -8.91
N ARG A 859 -34.59 -19.59 -8.83
CA ARG A 859 -35.75 -20.26 -8.23
C ARG A 859 -35.95 -19.80 -6.78
N LEU A 860 -34.91 -19.85 -5.93
CA LEU A 860 -35.03 -19.43 -4.52
C LEU A 860 -35.47 -17.96 -4.39
N ALA A 861 -34.92 -17.08 -5.22
CA ALA A 861 -35.30 -15.66 -5.24
C ALA A 861 -36.76 -15.42 -5.67
N MET A 862 -37.40 -16.37 -6.37
CA MET A 862 -38.81 -16.32 -6.73
C MET A 862 -39.75 -16.97 -5.72
N VAL A 863 -39.28 -17.94 -4.90
CA VAL A 863 -40.15 -18.74 -4.00
C VAL A 863 -41.10 -17.86 -3.19
N GLN A 864 -40.58 -16.83 -2.51
CA GLN A 864 -41.41 -15.96 -1.67
C GLN A 864 -42.56 -15.31 -2.47
N SER A 865 -42.29 -14.77 -3.65
CA SER A 865 -43.35 -14.18 -4.48
C SER A 865 -44.32 -15.23 -5.00
N VAL A 866 -43.86 -16.42 -5.37
CA VAL A 866 -44.72 -17.52 -5.86
C VAL A 866 -45.67 -18.01 -4.76
N VAL A 867 -45.15 -18.38 -3.59
CA VAL A 867 -45.95 -18.94 -2.49
C VAL A 867 -46.89 -17.93 -1.82
N HIS A 868 -46.67 -16.62 -2.01
CA HIS A 868 -47.58 -15.58 -1.52
C HIS A 868 -48.53 -15.02 -2.58
N SER A 869 -48.20 -15.06 -3.89
CA SER A 869 -49.10 -14.57 -4.95
C SER A 869 -50.10 -15.62 -5.40
N VAL A 870 -49.67 -16.86 -5.65
CA VAL A 870 -50.54 -17.89 -6.25
C VAL A 870 -51.75 -18.24 -5.36
N PRO A 871 -51.65 -18.41 -4.03
CA PRO A 871 -52.83 -18.59 -3.18
C PRO A 871 -53.80 -17.41 -3.22
N LYS A 872 -53.29 -16.16 -3.32
CA LYS A 872 -54.14 -14.96 -3.45
C LYS A 872 -54.93 -14.97 -4.76
N ILE A 873 -54.35 -15.48 -5.85
CA ILE A 873 -55.02 -15.64 -7.15
C ILE A 873 -56.19 -16.62 -7.03
N PHE A 874 -55.97 -17.83 -6.51
CA PHE A 874 -57.05 -18.82 -6.32
C PHE A 874 -58.16 -18.28 -5.40
N LYS A 875 -57.79 -17.60 -4.31
CA LYS A 875 -58.72 -16.97 -3.36
C LYS A 875 -59.50 -15.78 -3.95
N ALA A 876 -58.88 -15.00 -4.84
CA ALA A 876 -59.52 -13.92 -5.56
C ALA A 876 -60.47 -14.46 -6.63
N GLU A 877 -60.02 -15.45 -7.42
CA GLU A 877 -60.82 -16.00 -8.51
C GLU A 877 -61.98 -16.85 -8.01
N ARG A 878 -61.85 -17.57 -6.88
CA ARG A 878 -63.00 -18.14 -6.15
C ARG A 878 -64.06 -17.08 -5.83
N LYS A 879 -63.64 -15.91 -5.33
CA LYS A 879 -64.52 -14.76 -5.01
C LYS A 879 -65.08 -14.06 -6.26
N ASN A 880 -64.37 -14.08 -7.38
CA ASN A 880 -64.89 -13.60 -8.66
C ASN A 880 -65.95 -14.56 -9.20
N LEU A 881 -65.65 -15.86 -9.19
CA LEU A 881 -66.54 -16.94 -9.59
C LEU A 881 -67.85 -16.90 -8.79
N SER A 882 -67.81 -16.82 -7.46
CA SER A 882 -69.05 -16.79 -6.63
C SER A 882 -69.89 -15.52 -6.82
N LYS A 883 -69.32 -14.42 -7.34
CA LYS A 883 -70.04 -13.17 -7.70
C LYS A 883 -70.56 -13.12 -9.15
N THR A 884 -69.79 -13.63 -10.11
CA THR A 884 -70.06 -13.45 -11.55
C THR A 884 -70.93 -14.55 -12.16
N GLN A 885 -71.07 -15.68 -11.47
CA GLN A 885 -71.85 -16.84 -11.91
C GLN A 885 -72.86 -17.27 -10.85
N VAL A 886 -73.65 -16.31 -10.34
CA VAL A 886 -74.75 -16.61 -9.42
C VAL A 886 -75.76 -17.54 -10.10
N LEU A 887 -76.15 -18.61 -9.40
CA LEU A 887 -77.13 -19.57 -9.90
C LEU A 887 -78.51 -18.92 -10.11
N SER A 888 -79.19 -19.30 -11.19
CA SER A 888 -80.49 -18.72 -11.53
C SER A 888 -81.64 -19.45 -10.82
N ALA A 889 -82.40 -18.71 -10.01
CA ALA A 889 -83.66 -19.20 -9.43
C ALA A 889 -84.84 -19.26 -10.44
N LYS A 890 -84.63 -18.92 -11.72
CA LYS A 890 -85.60 -19.21 -12.80
C LYS A 890 -85.38 -20.63 -13.31
N PRO A 891 -86.37 -21.55 -13.28
CA PRO A 891 -86.20 -22.96 -13.67
C PRO A 891 -85.54 -23.17 -15.05
N GLU A 892 -86.04 -22.47 -16.09
CA GLU A 892 -85.54 -22.51 -17.48
C GLU A 892 -84.03 -22.20 -17.62
N LEU A 893 -83.46 -21.46 -16.66
CA LEU A 893 -82.06 -21.05 -16.65
C LEU A 893 -81.26 -21.72 -15.52
N MET A 894 -81.93 -22.45 -14.62
CA MET A 894 -81.32 -23.06 -13.44
C MET A 894 -80.31 -24.13 -13.86
N GLU A 895 -80.75 -25.13 -14.62
CA GLU A 895 -79.88 -26.19 -15.17
C GLU A 895 -78.71 -25.60 -15.96
N LYS A 896 -79.00 -24.65 -16.87
CA LYS A 896 -77.98 -23.99 -17.69
C LYS A 896 -76.97 -23.20 -16.86
N SER A 897 -77.40 -22.58 -15.75
CA SER A 897 -76.51 -21.90 -14.81
C SER A 897 -75.67 -22.87 -13.98
N ILE A 898 -76.25 -23.99 -13.53
CA ILE A 898 -75.56 -25.06 -12.80
C ILE A 898 -74.51 -25.75 -13.70
N LYS A 899 -74.84 -26.04 -14.96
CA LYS A 899 -73.89 -26.60 -15.93
C LYS A 899 -72.73 -25.64 -16.22
N LYS A 900 -73.01 -24.38 -16.54
CA LYS A 900 -71.97 -23.36 -16.75
C LYS A 900 -71.11 -23.15 -15.49
N ARG A 901 -71.72 -23.28 -14.31
CA ARG A 901 -71.01 -23.22 -13.02
C ARG A 901 -70.08 -24.42 -12.85
N LEU A 902 -70.55 -25.62 -13.12
CA LEU A 902 -69.76 -26.85 -13.04
C LEU A 902 -68.57 -26.81 -14.02
N GLU A 903 -68.78 -26.37 -15.26
CA GLU A 903 -67.72 -26.15 -16.26
C GLU A 903 -66.61 -25.22 -15.72
N ALA A 904 -66.98 -24.15 -15.01
CA ALA A 904 -66.03 -23.23 -14.39
C ALA A 904 -65.33 -23.81 -13.13
N VAL A 905 -66.04 -24.62 -12.33
CA VAL A 905 -65.44 -25.35 -11.20
C VAL A 905 -64.42 -26.38 -11.70
N THR A 906 -64.73 -27.14 -12.76
CA THR A 906 -63.79 -28.07 -13.40
C THR A 906 -62.58 -27.35 -14.00
N ALA A 907 -62.77 -26.17 -14.62
CA ALA A 907 -61.64 -25.35 -15.09
C ALA A 907 -60.75 -24.88 -13.93
N PHE A 908 -61.33 -24.50 -12.80
CA PHE A 908 -60.60 -24.10 -11.58
C PHE A 908 -59.88 -25.29 -10.92
N GLU A 909 -60.48 -26.48 -10.87
CA GLU A 909 -59.86 -27.70 -10.37
C GLU A 909 -58.69 -28.16 -11.28
N ASN A 910 -58.84 -28.09 -12.61
CA ASN A 910 -57.75 -28.36 -13.55
C ASN A 910 -56.57 -27.39 -13.38
N LEU A 911 -56.85 -26.09 -13.23
CA LEU A 911 -55.83 -25.07 -12.96
C LEU A 911 -55.16 -25.29 -11.60
N ALA A 912 -55.93 -25.66 -10.58
CA ALA A 912 -55.41 -26.03 -9.27
C ALA A 912 -54.47 -27.22 -9.36
N THR A 913 -54.83 -28.28 -10.09
CA THR A 913 -53.98 -29.45 -10.31
C THR A 913 -52.67 -29.11 -11.01
N GLN A 914 -52.69 -28.19 -11.98
CA GLN A 914 -51.46 -27.70 -12.64
C GLN A 914 -50.62 -26.83 -11.68
N ALA A 915 -51.22 -25.90 -10.95
CA ALA A 915 -50.49 -25.07 -9.98
C ALA A 915 -49.93 -25.89 -8.80
N MET A 916 -50.55 -27.03 -8.46
CA MET A 916 -50.03 -27.97 -7.48
C MET A 916 -48.76 -28.71 -7.94
N SER A 917 -48.42 -28.71 -9.25
CA SER A 917 -47.18 -29.33 -9.75
C SER A 917 -45.92 -28.49 -9.49
N LEU A 918 -46.05 -27.23 -9.03
CA LEU A 918 -44.93 -26.34 -8.67
C LEU A 918 -44.09 -26.85 -7.47
N GLY A 919 -44.46 -27.98 -6.86
CA GLY A 919 -43.70 -28.70 -5.85
C GLY A 919 -43.97 -28.28 -4.40
N PHE A 920 -44.28 -27.00 -4.15
CA PHE A 920 -44.41 -26.46 -2.80
C PHE A 920 -45.63 -27.00 -2.04
N VAL A 921 -45.40 -27.64 -0.89
CA VAL A 921 -46.44 -28.27 -0.05
C VAL A 921 -47.42 -27.24 0.51
N ARG A 922 -46.90 -26.12 1.02
CA ARG A 922 -47.70 -24.94 1.45
C ARG A 922 -48.69 -24.52 0.36
N LEU A 923 -48.20 -24.38 -0.87
CA LEU A 923 -49.01 -23.98 -2.01
C LEU A 923 -50.11 -25.01 -2.30
N ARG A 924 -49.77 -26.30 -2.29
CA ARG A 924 -50.73 -27.40 -2.48
C ARG A 924 -51.83 -27.39 -1.41
N ALA A 925 -51.46 -27.23 -0.14
CA ALA A 925 -52.41 -27.18 0.97
C ALA A 925 -53.35 -25.96 0.87
N GLN A 926 -52.83 -24.76 0.57
CA GLN A 926 -53.65 -23.56 0.39
C GLN A 926 -54.56 -23.65 -0.84
N ILE A 927 -54.09 -24.21 -1.96
CA ILE A 927 -54.91 -24.42 -3.17
C ILE A 927 -56.03 -25.41 -2.87
N LEU A 928 -55.74 -26.57 -2.25
CA LEU A 928 -56.78 -27.52 -1.83
C LEU A 928 -57.82 -26.87 -0.91
N ASN A 929 -57.39 -26.01 0.02
CA ASN A 929 -58.30 -25.27 0.90
C ASN A 929 -59.21 -24.28 0.15
N GLU A 930 -58.71 -23.59 -0.89
CA GLU A 930 -59.55 -22.70 -1.71
C GLU A 930 -60.43 -23.46 -2.71
N VAL A 931 -60.02 -24.63 -3.23
CA VAL A 931 -60.90 -25.51 -4.03
C VAL A 931 -62.01 -26.10 -3.16
N ALA A 932 -61.71 -26.61 -1.97
CA ALA A 932 -62.72 -27.00 -0.97
C ALA A 932 -63.64 -25.81 -0.61
N GLY A 933 -63.08 -24.61 -0.56
CA GLY A 933 -63.80 -23.35 -0.42
C GLY A 933 -64.79 -23.10 -1.56
N LEU A 934 -64.38 -23.29 -2.82
CA LEU A 934 -65.24 -23.14 -4.00
C LEU A 934 -66.37 -24.19 -4.02
N TYR A 935 -66.11 -25.42 -3.59
CA TYR A 935 -67.15 -26.43 -3.40
C TYR A 935 -68.14 -26.09 -2.29
N SER A 936 -67.70 -25.47 -1.18
CA SER A 936 -68.65 -24.90 -0.19
C SER A 936 -69.48 -23.80 -0.81
N ASP A 937 -68.84 -22.78 -1.41
CA ASP A 937 -69.54 -21.65 -2.03
C ASP A 937 -70.60 -22.10 -3.05
N PHE A 938 -70.34 -23.19 -3.78
CA PHE A 938 -71.28 -23.77 -4.74
C PHE A 938 -72.38 -24.61 -4.07
N SER A 939 -72.05 -25.46 -3.10
CA SER A 939 -73.02 -26.24 -2.32
C SER A 939 -73.99 -25.33 -1.55
N ASP A 940 -73.46 -24.29 -0.91
CA ASP A 940 -74.21 -23.29 -0.16
C ASP A 940 -75.07 -22.41 -1.10
N GLN A 941 -74.61 -22.15 -2.34
CA GLN A 941 -75.44 -21.52 -3.38
C GLN A 941 -76.57 -22.43 -3.90
N ILE A 942 -76.36 -23.75 -4.03
CA ILE A 942 -77.41 -24.70 -4.40
C ILE A 942 -78.48 -24.75 -3.31
N LYS A 943 -78.08 -24.93 -2.04
CA LYS A 943 -78.99 -24.93 -0.88
C LYS A 943 -79.73 -23.59 -0.71
N GLY A 944 -79.11 -22.49 -1.11
CA GLY A 944 -79.69 -21.14 -1.08
C GLY A 944 -80.70 -20.84 -2.21
N LEU A 945 -80.91 -21.75 -3.16
CA LEU A 945 -81.93 -21.57 -4.21
C LEU A 945 -83.33 -21.61 -3.60
N LYS A 946 -84.08 -20.51 -3.73
CA LYS A 946 -85.46 -20.43 -3.28
C LYS A 946 -86.39 -21.16 -4.24
N ALA A 947 -87.35 -21.92 -3.71
CA ALA A 947 -88.38 -22.58 -4.49
C ALA A 947 -89.11 -21.59 -5.43
N PRO A 948 -89.40 -21.98 -6.69
CA PRO A 948 -90.09 -21.11 -7.64
C PRO A 948 -91.45 -20.61 -7.13
N LYS A 949 -91.79 -19.37 -7.50
CA LYS A 949 -93.09 -18.78 -7.16
C LYS A 949 -94.22 -19.59 -7.78
N GLY A 950 -95.06 -20.20 -6.93
CA GLY A 950 -96.18 -21.06 -7.34
C GLY A 950 -96.14 -22.47 -6.71
N PHE A 951 -94.98 -22.92 -6.21
CA PHE A 951 -94.84 -24.23 -5.58
C PHE A 951 -95.72 -24.37 -4.33
N THR A 952 -96.41 -25.50 -4.19
CA THR A 952 -97.20 -25.89 -3.00
C THR A 952 -96.29 -26.13 -1.79
N ALA A 953 -96.86 -26.49 -0.63
CA ALA A 953 -96.05 -26.90 0.52
C ALA A 953 -95.27 -28.19 0.23
N GLU A 954 -95.90 -29.15 -0.43
CA GLU A 954 -95.29 -30.43 -0.80
C GLU A 954 -94.21 -30.25 -1.86
N ASP A 955 -94.47 -29.44 -2.91
CA ASP A 955 -93.46 -29.12 -3.93
C ASP A 955 -92.23 -28.44 -3.34
N LYS A 956 -92.40 -27.58 -2.33
CA LYS A 956 -91.27 -26.93 -1.62
C LYS A 956 -90.44 -27.95 -0.86
N THR A 957 -91.08 -28.85 -0.10
CA THR A 957 -90.38 -29.91 0.63
C THR A 957 -89.64 -30.85 -0.32
N LEU A 958 -90.26 -31.23 -1.44
CA LEU A 958 -89.63 -32.05 -2.49
C LEU A 958 -88.47 -31.30 -3.16
N PHE A 959 -88.62 -30.01 -3.44
CA PHE A 959 -87.57 -29.16 -4.01
C PHE A 959 -86.38 -29.01 -3.07
N GLU A 960 -86.61 -28.79 -1.77
CA GLU A 960 -85.57 -28.75 -0.74
C GLU A 960 -84.85 -30.11 -0.61
N GLU A 961 -85.59 -31.23 -0.71
CA GLU A 961 -84.99 -32.57 -0.73
C GLU A 961 -84.13 -32.81 -2.00
N VAL A 962 -84.60 -32.35 -3.17
CA VAL A 962 -83.84 -32.41 -4.43
C VAL A 962 -82.59 -31.53 -4.37
N LEU A 963 -82.67 -30.30 -3.84
CA LEU A 963 -81.50 -29.44 -3.63
C LEU A 963 -80.49 -30.09 -2.67
N LYS A 964 -80.96 -30.72 -1.59
CA LYS A 964 -80.12 -31.46 -0.63
C LYS A 964 -79.43 -32.67 -1.28
N LYS A 965 -80.15 -33.44 -2.10
CA LYS A 965 -79.58 -34.56 -2.90
C LYS A 965 -78.56 -34.05 -3.93
N LEU A 966 -78.82 -32.90 -4.56
CA LEU A 966 -77.93 -32.27 -5.54
C LEU A 966 -76.69 -31.63 -4.90
N SER A 967 -76.78 -31.13 -3.66
CA SER A 967 -75.65 -30.53 -2.94
C SER A 967 -74.74 -31.58 -2.29
N ALA A 968 -75.27 -32.75 -1.91
CA ALA A 968 -74.53 -33.76 -1.14
C ALA A 968 -73.19 -34.21 -1.76
N PRO A 969 -73.06 -34.47 -3.08
CA PRO A 969 -71.76 -34.81 -3.68
C PRO A 969 -70.72 -33.69 -3.57
N PHE A 970 -71.17 -32.42 -3.55
CA PHE A 970 -70.29 -31.26 -3.37
C PHE A 970 -69.91 -31.05 -1.91
N ASP A 971 -70.77 -31.40 -0.94
CA ASP A 971 -70.43 -31.45 0.48
C ASP A 971 -69.41 -32.55 0.80
N GLU A 972 -69.56 -33.73 0.21
CA GLU A 972 -68.62 -34.84 0.34
C GLU A 972 -67.25 -34.48 -0.27
N LYS A 973 -67.24 -33.95 -1.50
CA LYS A 973 -66.03 -33.43 -2.17
C LYS A 973 -65.39 -32.27 -1.38
N LYS A 974 -66.18 -31.40 -0.73
CA LYS A 974 -65.66 -30.39 0.21
C LYS A 974 -64.94 -31.06 1.39
N LYS A 975 -65.55 -32.06 2.02
CA LYS A 975 -64.95 -32.76 3.18
C LYS A 975 -63.65 -33.43 2.80
N ASP A 976 -63.63 -34.17 1.70
CA ASP A 976 -62.43 -34.82 1.15
C ASP A 976 -61.29 -33.83 0.91
N LEU A 977 -61.56 -32.72 0.21
CA LEU A 977 -60.54 -31.73 -0.11
C LEU A 977 -60.08 -30.91 1.11
N ARG A 978 -60.98 -30.58 2.05
CA ARG A 978 -60.61 -29.88 3.30
C ARG A 978 -59.79 -30.79 4.21
N LEU A 979 -60.14 -32.07 4.32
CA LEU A 979 -59.36 -33.06 5.07
C LEU A 979 -57.97 -33.20 4.48
N LYS A 980 -57.86 -33.40 3.15
CA LYS A 980 -56.57 -33.47 2.44
C LYS A 980 -55.73 -32.20 2.58
N ALA A 981 -56.37 -31.02 2.61
CA ALA A 981 -55.66 -29.75 2.88
C ALA A 981 -55.11 -29.71 4.31
N PHE A 982 -55.90 -30.12 5.31
CA PHE A 982 -55.51 -30.17 6.72
C PHE A 982 -54.41 -31.21 6.96
N GLU A 983 -54.59 -32.45 6.52
CA GLU A 983 -53.62 -33.54 6.66
C GLU A 983 -52.28 -33.20 5.99
N LEU A 984 -52.30 -32.62 4.78
CA LEU A 984 -51.08 -32.21 4.08
C LEU A 984 -50.37 -31.05 4.79
N ALA A 985 -51.13 -30.08 5.32
CA ALA A 985 -50.57 -28.98 6.10
C ALA A 985 -49.98 -29.46 7.44
N SER A 986 -50.62 -30.46 8.05
CA SER A 986 -50.26 -31.07 9.33
C SER A 986 -49.01 -31.95 9.22
N GLN A 987 -49.05 -33.00 8.40
CA GLN A 987 -47.99 -34.02 8.27
C GLN A 987 -46.68 -33.50 7.70
N GLN A 988 -46.69 -32.28 7.13
CA GLN A 988 -45.54 -31.62 6.53
C GLN A 988 -45.19 -30.28 7.22
N ALA A 989 -45.91 -29.90 8.28
CA ALA A 989 -45.70 -28.69 9.07
C ALA A 989 -45.42 -27.42 8.25
N VAL A 990 -46.42 -26.99 7.46
CA VAL A 990 -46.41 -25.70 6.76
C VAL A 990 -46.31 -24.52 7.75
N GLU A 991 -46.06 -23.30 7.27
CA GLU A 991 -45.91 -22.11 8.12
C GLU A 991 -47.15 -21.92 9.02
N ASN A 992 -46.93 -21.56 10.29
CA ASN A 992 -48.00 -21.51 11.29
C ASN A 992 -49.18 -20.58 10.90
N GLU A 993 -48.90 -19.47 10.21
CA GLU A 993 -49.94 -18.57 9.68
C GLU A 993 -50.87 -19.28 8.67
N VAL A 994 -50.29 -20.11 7.80
CA VAL A 994 -50.98 -20.88 6.77
C VAL A 994 -51.69 -22.08 7.38
N PHE A 995 -51.01 -22.80 8.28
CA PHE A 995 -51.63 -23.89 9.04
C PHE A 995 -52.85 -23.39 9.81
N THR A 996 -52.74 -22.26 10.51
CA THR A 996 -53.85 -21.62 11.24
C THR A 996 -55.04 -21.24 10.33
N GLU A 997 -54.79 -20.80 9.10
CA GLU A 997 -55.88 -20.52 8.13
C GLU A 997 -56.59 -21.81 7.68
N ILE A 998 -55.86 -22.90 7.48
CA ILE A 998 -56.41 -24.20 7.06
C ILE A 998 -57.11 -24.89 8.25
N ALA A 999 -56.53 -24.88 9.44
CA ALA A 999 -57.10 -25.39 10.68
C ALA A 999 -58.44 -24.70 10.99
N LYS A 1000 -58.50 -23.36 10.99
CA LYS A 1000 -59.76 -22.61 11.15
C LYS A 1000 -60.79 -22.89 10.05
N SER A 1001 -60.33 -23.23 8.85
CA SER A 1001 -61.24 -23.65 7.76
C SER A 1001 -61.79 -25.07 7.99
N TRP A 1002 -61.02 -25.96 8.62
CA TRP A 1002 -61.43 -27.29 9.04
C TRP A 1002 -62.33 -27.25 10.28
N GLU A 1003 -61.93 -26.58 11.35
CA GLU A 1003 -62.71 -26.34 12.58
C GLU A 1003 -64.12 -25.80 12.29
N LYS A 1004 -64.24 -24.84 11.37
CA LYS A 1004 -65.52 -24.23 10.99
C LYS A 1004 -66.44 -25.21 10.25
N ASP A 1005 -65.89 -26.09 9.41
CA ASP A 1005 -66.68 -27.07 8.65
C ASP A 1005 -66.94 -28.36 9.46
N PHE A 1006 -66.04 -28.74 10.39
CA PHE A 1006 -65.98 -30.05 11.05
C PHE A 1006 -65.50 -29.94 12.53
N PRO A 1007 -66.25 -29.26 13.42
CA PRO A 1007 -65.78 -28.94 14.78
C PRO A 1007 -65.56 -30.18 15.66
N LEU A 1008 -66.41 -31.20 15.55
CA LEU A 1008 -66.32 -32.45 16.35
C LEU A 1008 -65.13 -33.34 15.95
N GLU A 1009 -64.64 -33.19 14.73
CA GLU A 1009 -63.40 -33.82 14.26
C GLU A 1009 -62.17 -32.99 14.64
N ALA A 1010 -62.25 -31.66 14.61
CA ALA A 1010 -61.15 -30.76 14.98
C ALA A 1010 -60.80 -30.79 16.48
N GLU A 1011 -61.80 -30.94 17.35
CA GLU A 1011 -61.61 -31.06 18.81
C GLU A 1011 -60.65 -32.20 19.19
N LYS A 1012 -60.64 -33.30 18.43
CA LYS A 1012 -59.80 -34.48 18.67
C LYS A 1012 -58.33 -34.32 18.26
N LEU A 1013 -58.02 -33.28 17.49
CA LEU A 1013 -56.71 -33.05 16.88
C LEU A 1013 -55.97 -31.86 17.52
N THR A 1014 -56.72 -30.92 18.10
CA THR A 1014 -56.18 -29.66 18.64
C THR A 1014 -55.43 -29.87 19.96
N PRO A 1015 -54.19 -29.37 20.13
CA PRO A 1015 -53.46 -29.46 21.39
C PRO A 1015 -54.01 -28.53 22.47
N VAL A 1016 -53.94 -28.98 23.72
CA VAL A 1016 -54.57 -28.31 24.90
C VAL A 1016 -53.93 -26.95 25.22
N ALA A 1017 -52.71 -26.68 24.77
CA ALA A 1017 -52.05 -25.39 24.90
C ALA A 1017 -51.20 -25.08 23.65
N PRO A 1018 -51.32 -23.89 23.03
CA PRO A 1018 -50.43 -23.46 21.96
C PRO A 1018 -49.04 -23.08 22.52
N PRO A 1019 -47.93 -23.51 21.90
CA PRO A 1019 -46.59 -23.15 22.33
C PRO A 1019 -46.20 -21.71 21.93
N SER A 1020 -45.14 -21.20 22.56
CA SER A 1020 -44.52 -19.90 22.31
C SER A 1020 -43.06 -20.09 21.87
N ASN A 1021 -42.41 -19.24 21.07
CA ASN A 1021 -42.89 -18.00 20.46
C ASN A 1021 -42.21 -17.70 19.08
N ASP A 1022 -41.57 -18.71 18.47
CA ASP A 1022 -40.84 -18.60 17.20
C ASP A 1022 -41.42 -19.65 16.22
N PRO A 1023 -42.48 -19.31 15.45
CA PRO A 1023 -43.25 -20.29 14.67
C PRO A 1023 -42.58 -20.74 13.37
N ASN A 1024 -41.43 -20.15 13.02
CA ASN A 1024 -40.69 -20.37 11.78
C ASN A 1024 -39.29 -20.92 12.10
N LEU A 1025 -38.74 -21.75 11.22
CA LEU A 1025 -37.41 -22.34 11.42
C LEU A 1025 -36.31 -21.25 11.36
N SER A 1026 -35.96 -20.68 12.51
CA SER A 1026 -35.23 -19.42 12.58
C SER A 1026 -33.71 -19.58 12.66
N ILE A 1027 -33.00 -18.48 12.41
CA ILE A 1027 -31.52 -18.40 12.41
C ILE A 1027 -30.90 -18.90 13.73
N LYS A 1028 -31.65 -18.86 14.85
CA LYS A 1028 -31.22 -19.38 16.16
C LYS A 1028 -30.74 -20.83 16.07
N LEU A 1029 -31.41 -21.66 15.27
CA LEU A 1029 -31.08 -23.09 15.16
C LEU A 1029 -29.64 -23.30 14.70
N ILE A 1030 -29.14 -22.50 13.76
CA ILE A 1030 -27.75 -22.64 13.26
C ILE A 1030 -26.74 -22.25 14.34
N THR A 1031 -27.04 -21.28 15.21
CA THR A 1031 -26.20 -20.99 16.39
C THR A 1031 -26.28 -22.03 17.50
N GLN A 1032 -27.26 -22.96 17.46
CA GLN A 1032 -27.42 -24.04 18.43
C GLN A 1032 -26.84 -25.37 17.92
N VAL A 1033 -27.00 -25.66 16.63
CA VAL A 1033 -26.43 -26.86 15.96
C VAL A 1033 -24.95 -26.65 15.64
N ASP A 1034 -24.48 -25.40 15.44
CA ASP A 1034 -23.07 -25.08 15.19
C ASP A 1034 -22.52 -24.06 16.22
N PRO A 1035 -22.39 -24.44 17.50
CA PRO A 1035 -21.82 -23.59 18.54
C PRO A 1035 -20.30 -23.39 18.35
N ALA A 1036 -19.61 -24.41 17.82
CA ALA A 1036 -18.21 -24.36 17.45
C ALA A 1036 -17.94 -23.44 16.24
N SER A 1037 -18.97 -23.09 15.47
CA SER A 1037 -18.91 -22.25 14.27
C SER A 1037 -17.99 -22.80 13.17
N GLU A 1038 -18.27 -24.00 12.65
CA GLU A 1038 -17.66 -24.57 11.43
C GLU A 1038 -17.67 -23.58 10.23
N TRP A 1039 -18.60 -22.61 10.23
CA TRP A 1039 -18.73 -21.56 9.22
C TRP A 1039 -17.69 -20.40 9.31
N GLN A 1040 -16.60 -20.53 10.07
CA GLN A 1040 -15.50 -19.54 10.13
C GLN A 1040 -14.43 -19.82 9.02
N MET A 1041 -14.20 -18.85 8.11
CA MET A 1041 -13.36 -18.89 6.88
C MET A 1041 -12.02 -18.09 7.11
N PRO A 1042 -11.21 -17.59 6.13
CA PRO A 1042 -10.05 -16.64 6.25
C PRO A 1042 -9.98 -15.23 6.93
N SER A 1043 -10.85 -14.24 6.90
CA SER A 1043 -10.94 -13.04 7.86
C SER A 1043 -12.20 -12.40 8.70
N ASP A 1044 -13.62 -12.24 8.71
CA ASP A 1044 -15.15 -12.47 8.32
C ASP A 1044 -15.92 -13.81 8.52
N LYS A 1045 -16.87 -13.91 9.45
CA LYS A 1045 -17.83 -15.04 9.39
C LYS A 1045 -18.76 -14.99 8.14
N ILE A 1046 -18.65 -15.90 7.17
CA ILE A 1046 -19.60 -16.01 6.03
C ILE A 1046 -21.04 -16.12 6.56
N GLN A 1047 -21.18 -16.92 7.62
CA GLN A 1047 -22.37 -17.06 8.46
C GLN A 1047 -23.08 -15.73 8.72
N SER A 1048 -22.34 -14.66 9.05
CA SER A 1048 -22.94 -13.35 9.37
C SER A 1048 -23.44 -12.60 8.13
N LYS A 1049 -22.77 -12.74 6.98
CA LYS A 1049 -23.24 -12.20 5.68
C LYS A 1049 -24.49 -12.94 5.19
N TRP A 1050 -24.55 -14.26 5.38
CA TRP A 1050 -25.74 -15.07 5.06
C TRP A 1050 -26.91 -14.77 6.02
N TYR A 1051 -26.67 -14.67 7.34
CA TYR A 1051 -27.65 -14.19 8.34
C TYR A 1051 -28.20 -12.79 7.97
N ALA A 1052 -27.31 -11.84 7.67
CA ALA A 1052 -27.70 -10.49 7.25
C ALA A 1052 -28.52 -10.51 5.94
N SER A 1053 -28.16 -11.37 4.99
CA SER A 1053 -28.89 -11.53 3.74
C SER A 1053 -30.31 -12.07 3.96
N ILE A 1054 -30.50 -13.06 4.85
CA ILE A 1054 -31.86 -13.51 5.23
C ILE A 1054 -32.63 -12.38 5.92
N ARG A 1055 -32.02 -11.73 6.92
CA ARG A 1055 -32.68 -10.64 7.68
C ARG A 1055 -33.12 -9.48 6.79
N ASN A 1056 -32.37 -9.22 5.73
CA ASN A 1056 -32.63 -8.17 4.74
C ASN A 1056 -33.44 -8.66 3.51
N ARG A 1057 -33.93 -9.91 3.49
CA ARG A 1057 -34.64 -10.55 2.36
C ARG A 1057 -33.87 -10.56 1.03
N GLN A 1058 -32.54 -10.54 1.08
CA GLN A 1058 -31.65 -10.53 -0.09
C GLN A 1058 -31.46 -11.96 -0.64
N TRP A 1059 -32.55 -12.59 -1.08
CA TRP A 1059 -32.62 -14.04 -1.35
C TRP A 1059 -31.59 -14.57 -2.36
N ALA A 1060 -31.18 -13.77 -3.34
CA ALA A 1060 -30.11 -14.17 -4.25
C ALA A 1060 -28.72 -14.25 -3.57
N ARG A 1061 -28.45 -13.43 -2.56
CA ARG A 1061 -27.24 -13.53 -1.72
C ARG A 1061 -27.33 -14.76 -0.82
N VAL A 1062 -28.51 -15.04 -0.25
CA VAL A 1062 -28.80 -16.25 0.54
C VAL A 1062 -28.49 -17.50 -0.28
N ALA A 1063 -29.01 -17.58 -1.52
CA ALA A 1063 -28.72 -18.67 -2.44
C ALA A 1063 -27.23 -18.74 -2.85
N PHE A 1064 -26.59 -17.59 -3.13
CA PHE A 1064 -25.18 -17.55 -3.49
C PHE A 1064 -24.28 -18.12 -2.38
N PHE A 1065 -24.46 -17.68 -1.13
CA PHE A 1065 -23.68 -18.19 0.00
C PHE A 1065 -23.98 -19.67 0.28
N ALA A 1066 -25.24 -20.12 0.14
CA ALA A 1066 -25.57 -21.55 0.25
C ALA A 1066 -24.90 -22.40 -0.84
N ASN A 1067 -24.80 -21.90 -2.08
CA ASN A 1067 -24.09 -22.59 -3.15
C ASN A 1067 -22.57 -22.57 -2.96
N GLN A 1068 -21.98 -21.47 -2.46
CA GLN A 1068 -20.56 -21.43 -2.10
C GLN A 1068 -20.21 -22.42 -0.97
N ALA A 1069 -21.08 -22.55 0.05
CA ALA A 1069 -20.95 -23.54 1.10
C ALA A 1069 -21.02 -24.98 0.56
N LYS A 1070 -21.89 -25.25 -0.42
CA LYS A 1070 -21.99 -26.56 -1.09
C LYS A 1070 -20.78 -26.90 -1.95
N LEU A 1071 -20.28 -25.93 -2.72
CA LEU A 1071 -19.18 -26.15 -3.67
C LEU A 1071 -17.79 -26.18 -2.98
N GLY A 1072 -17.67 -25.68 -1.75
CA GLY A 1072 -16.40 -25.54 -1.03
C GLY A 1072 -15.40 -24.57 -1.68
N THR A 1073 -15.80 -23.88 -2.76
CA THR A 1073 -14.97 -23.03 -3.62
C THR A 1073 -14.39 -21.80 -2.92
N SER A 1074 -14.95 -21.42 -1.76
CA SER A 1074 -14.40 -20.36 -0.90
C SER A 1074 -13.50 -20.89 0.22
N GLY A 1075 -13.00 -22.13 0.12
CA GLY A 1075 -12.16 -22.76 1.15
C GLY A 1075 -12.91 -23.18 2.43
N VAL A 1076 -14.22 -22.92 2.52
CA VAL A 1076 -15.03 -23.34 3.67
C VAL A 1076 -15.58 -24.74 3.42
N LYS A 1077 -15.10 -25.69 4.22
CA LYS A 1077 -15.67 -27.03 4.30
C LYS A 1077 -16.78 -27.03 5.35
N VAL A 1078 -17.97 -26.54 4.98
CA VAL A 1078 -19.18 -26.77 5.79
C VAL A 1078 -19.51 -28.26 5.73
N SER A 1079 -19.73 -28.92 6.88
CA SER A 1079 -20.19 -30.31 6.93
C SER A 1079 -21.52 -30.50 6.18
N GLU A 1080 -21.75 -31.67 5.57
CA GLU A 1080 -22.97 -31.88 4.75
C GLU A 1080 -24.26 -31.67 5.56
N GLY A 1081 -24.26 -32.11 6.83
CA GLY A 1081 -25.33 -31.81 7.78
C GLY A 1081 -25.59 -30.30 7.91
N MET A 1082 -24.56 -29.49 8.15
CA MET A 1082 -24.71 -28.04 8.29
C MET A 1082 -25.07 -27.32 6.98
N GLN A 1083 -24.68 -27.83 5.81
CA GLN A 1083 -25.18 -27.32 4.53
C GLN A 1083 -26.71 -27.52 4.42
N LEU A 1084 -27.20 -28.68 4.85
CA LEU A 1084 -28.63 -29.00 4.86
C LEU A 1084 -29.40 -28.17 5.90
N VAL A 1085 -28.86 -27.91 7.10
CA VAL A 1085 -29.49 -26.99 8.07
C VAL A 1085 -29.59 -25.55 7.53
N ALA A 1086 -28.55 -25.04 6.86
CA ALA A 1086 -28.62 -23.72 6.24
C ALA A 1086 -29.57 -23.68 5.04
N LYS A 1087 -29.68 -24.75 4.26
CA LYS A 1087 -30.70 -24.88 3.21
C LYS A 1087 -32.10 -24.92 3.82
N ALA A 1088 -32.30 -25.64 4.93
CA ALA A 1088 -33.55 -25.71 5.67
C ALA A 1088 -34.04 -24.33 6.14
N VAL A 1089 -33.18 -23.58 6.83
CA VAL A 1089 -33.47 -22.22 7.31
C VAL A 1089 -33.64 -21.24 6.14
N SER A 1090 -32.91 -21.41 5.03
CA SER A 1090 -33.12 -20.61 3.80
C SER A 1090 -34.53 -20.80 3.24
N LEU A 1091 -34.99 -22.05 3.15
CA LEU A 1091 -36.30 -22.41 2.59
C LEU A 1091 -37.45 -21.94 3.49
N ALA A 1092 -37.36 -22.17 4.81
CA ALA A 1092 -38.35 -21.64 5.73
C ALA A 1092 -38.43 -20.10 5.70
N ALA A 1093 -37.29 -19.41 5.61
CA ALA A 1093 -37.26 -17.95 5.55
C ALA A 1093 -37.91 -17.34 4.29
N VAL A 1094 -37.92 -18.05 3.16
CA VAL A 1094 -38.66 -17.63 1.94
C VAL A 1094 -40.13 -18.05 1.92
N GLY A 1095 -40.62 -18.80 2.92
CA GLY A 1095 -41.98 -19.34 2.94
C GLY A 1095 -42.15 -20.68 2.22
N ALA A 1096 -41.13 -21.54 2.31
CA ALA A 1096 -41.16 -22.97 1.97
C ALA A 1096 -40.74 -23.82 3.18
N GLN A 1097 -41.47 -23.69 4.30
CA GLN A 1097 -41.11 -24.33 5.56
C GLN A 1097 -41.12 -25.86 5.48
N SER A 1098 -42.12 -26.48 4.85
CA SER A 1098 -42.21 -27.94 4.73
C SER A 1098 -41.01 -28.54 4.00
N GLU A 1099 -40.57 -27.90 2.92
CA GLU A 1099 -39.36 -28.24 2.18
C GLU A 1099 -38.13 -28.05 3.07
N GLY A 1100 -38.07 -26.96 3.83
CA GLY A 1100 -37.00 -26.74 4.81
C GLY A 1100 -36.93 -27.82 5.89
N LEU A 1101 -38.06 -28.25 6.43
CA LEU A 1101 -38.13 -29.33 7.42
C LEU A 1101 -37.75 -30.69 6.82
N ALA A 1102 -38.07 -30.95 5.55
CA ALA A 1102 -37.58 -32.14 4.85
C ALA A 1102 -36.05 -32.16 4.73
N GLU A 1103 -35.42 -31.03 4.40
CA GLU A 1103 -33.96 -30.88 4.39
C GLU A 1103 -33.37 -31.04 5.81
N LEU A 1104 -34.07 -30.56 6.85
CA LEU A 1104 -33.65 -30.75 8.26
C LEU A 1104 -33.75 -32.22 8.72
N LYS A 1105 -34.75 -32.97 8.26
CA LYS A 1105 -34.84 -34.43 8.49
C LYS A 1105 -33.72 -35.21 7.80
N GLU A 1106 -33.17 -34.70 6.70
CA GLU A 1106 -31.96 -35.25 6.06
C GLU A 1106 -30.68 -34.79 6.76
N ALA A 1107 -30.62 -33.52 7.20
CA ALA A 1107 -29.52 -33.00 8.01
C ALA A 1107 -29.32 -33.80 9.30
N TYR A 1108 -30.41 -34.13 10.00
CA TYR A 1108 -30.42 -34.92 11.23
C TYR A 1108 -29.60 -36.23 11.13
N LYS A 1109 -29.66 -36.91 9.98
CA LYS A 1109 -28.92 -38.16 9.74
C LYS A 1109 -27.40 -37.94 9.69
N LYS A 1110 -26.97 -36.76 9.27
CA LYS A 1110 -25.59 -36.36 8.91
C LYS A 1110 -24.94 -35.41 9.92
N LEU A 1111 -25.71 -34.93 10.90
CA LEU A 1111 -25.22 -34.08 12.00
C LEU A 1111 -24.47 -34.89 13.08
N PRO A 1112 -23.42 -34.32 13.70
CA PRO A 1112 -22.78 -34.87 14.91
C PRO A 1112 -23.79 -35.10 16.05
N SER A 1113 -23.61 -36.17 16.83
CA SER A 1113 -24.59 -36.67 17.83
C SER A 1113 -24.92 -35.68 18.95
N ASP A 1114 -23.96 -34.86 19.35
CA ASP A 1114 -24.11 -33.73 20.28
C ASP A 1114 -25.03 -32.62 19.71
N THR A 1115 -24.95 -32.38 18.41
CA THR A 1115 -25.74 -31.33 17.73
C THR A 1115 -27.15 -31.78 17.31
N LYS A 1116 -27.37 -33.09 17.21
CA LYS A 1116 -28.64 -33.72 16.77
C LYS A 1116 -29.85 -33.31 17.60
N GLY A 1117 -29.69 -33.15 18.91
CA GLY A 1117 -30.80 -32.80 19.82
C GLY A 1117 -31.49 -31.49 19.45
N TRP A 1118 -30.75 -30.48 19.01
CA TRP A 1118 -31.32 -29.20 18.58
C TRP A 1118 -32.11 -29.31 17.27
N ALA A 1119 -31.68 -30.17 16.35
CA ALA A 1119 -32.43 -30.45 15.12
C ALA A 1119 -33.73 -31.23 15.42
N SER A 1120 -33.69 -32.24 16.30
CA SER A 1120 -34.89 -32.96 16.76
C SER A 1120 -35.87 -32.04 17.50
N LEU A 1121 -35.38 -31.15 18.38
CA LEU A 1121 -36.21 -30.15 19.07
C LEU A 1121 -36.93 -29.20 18.11
N ALA A 1122 -36.23 -28.72 17.08
CA ALA A 1122 -36.84 -27.87 16.06
C ALA A 1122 -37.92 -28.64 15.26
N LEU A 1123 -37.61 -29.86 14.82
CA LEU A 1123 -38.57 -30.72 14.12
C LEU A 1123 -39.82 -30.99 14.99
N MET A 1124 -39.61 -31.39 16.25
CA MET A 1124 -40.68 -31.63 17.24
C MET A 1124 -41.59 -30.41 17.39
N ASN A 1125 -41.03 -29.21 17.54
CA ASN A 1125 -41.80 -27.98 17.74
C ASN A 1125 -42.67 -27.64 16.52
N HIS A 1126 -42.14 -27.85 15.30
CA HIS A 1126 -42.90 -27.63 14.08
C HIS A 1126 -44.04 -28.64 13.88
N PHE A 1127 -43.83 -29.93 14.15
CA PHE A 1127 -44.93 -30.92 14.08
C PHE A 1127 -45.96 -30.76 15.20
N PHE A 1128 -45.54 -30.25 16.37
CA PHE A 1128 -46.45 -29.94 17.47
C PHE A 1128 -47.37 -28.77 17.11
N LEU A 1129 -46.80 -27.70 16.52
CA LEU A 1129 -47.56 -26.57 15.97
C LEU A 1129 -48.51 -26.97 14.84
N SER A 1130 -48.19 -27.99 14.04
CA SER A 1130 -49.01 -28.46 12.91
C SER A 1130 -49.96 -29.61 13.24
N TYR A 1131 -50.08 -29.99 14.52
CA TYR A 1131 -50.99 -31.01 15.04
C TYR A 1131 -50.74 -32.45 14.51
N ASP A 1132 -49.53 -32.77 14.03
CA ASP A 1132 -49.12 -34.17 13.76
C ASP A 1132 -48.53 -34.82 15.02
N SER A 1133 -49.39 -35.49 15.79
CA SER A 1133 -48.99 -36.15 17.05
C SER A 1133 -48.03 -37.32 16.86
N LYS A 1134 -47.95 -37.91 15.66
CA LYS A 1134 -47.10 -39.06 15.34
C LYS A 1134 -45.66 -38.62 15.05
N GLU A 1135 -45.46 -37.64 14.18
CA GLU A 1135 -44.12 -37.07 13.96
C GLU A 1135 -43.66 -36.28 15.19
N THR A 1136 -44.53 -35.57 15.91
CA THR A 1136 -44.16 -34.93 17.20
C THR A 1136 -43.64 -35.96 18.19
N ARG A 1137 -44.34 -37.09 18.39
CA ARG A 1137 -43.89 -38.14 19.29
C ARG A 1137 -42.48 -38.66 18.92
N LYS A 1138 -42.27 -38.97 17.64
CA LYS A 1138 -41.01 -39.48 17.13
C LYS A 1138 -39.86 -38.49 17.32
N TRP A 1139 -40.04 -37.21 16.94
CA TRP A 1139 -38.99 -36.21 17.11
C TRP A 1139 -38.77 -35.82 18.58
N LEU A 1140 -39.78 -36.01 19.45
CA LEU A 1140 -39.64 -35.92 20.90
C LEU A 1140 -38.84 -37.09 21.48
N GLU A 1141 -39.07 -38.33 21.01
CA GLU A 1141 -38.27 -39.51 21.37
C GLU A 1141 -36.78 -39.29 20.99
N GLU A 1142 -36.49 -38.91 19.74
CA GLU A 1142 -35.12 -38.64 19.25
C GLU A 1142 -34.48 -37.38 19.90
N ALA A 1143 -35.28 -36.40 20.31
CA ALA A 1143 -34.81 -35.25 21.09
C ALA A 1143 -34.47 -35.66 22.53
N PHE A 1144 -35.29 -36.47 23.19
CA PHE A 1144 -35.12 -36.84 24.59
C PHE A 1144 -33.84 -37.64 24.84
N GLU A 1145 -33.51 -38.59 23.97
CA GLU A 1145 -32.21 -39.29 23.99
C GLU A 1145 -31.05 -38.29 23.95
N SER A 1146 -31.10 -37.31 23.05
CA SER A 1146 -30.07 -36.28 22.92
C SER A 1146 -30.00 -35.37 24.16
N ILE A 1147 -31.15 -34.88 24.65
CA ILE A 1147 -31.25 -33.96 25.80
C ILE A 1147 -30.68 -34.59 27.08
N SER A 1148 -30.84 -35.91 27.27
CA SER A 1148 -30.29 -36.63 28.44
C SER A 1148 -28.77 -36.46 28.60
N SER A 1149 -28.04 -36.17 27.51
CA SER A 1149 -26.59 -35.94 27.54
C SER A 1149 -26.18 -34.48 27.78
N HIS A 1150 -27.10 -33.52 27.67
CA HIS A 1150 -26.86 -32.06 27.75
C HIS A 1150 -27.87 -31.35 28.68
N GLU A 1151 -28.34 -32.07 29.70
CA GLU A 1151 -29.51 -31.74 30.51
C GLU A 1151 -29.45 -30.33 31.13
N ASP A 1152 -28.30 -29.96 31.69
CA ASP A 1152 -28.11 -28.67 32.36
C ASP A 1152 -28.00 -27.47 31.40
N GLU A 1153 -27.83 -27.67 30.09
CA GLU A 1153 -27.97 -26.59 29.11
C GLU A 1153 -29.42 -26.45 28.64
N PHE A 1154 -30.11 -27.57 28.41
CA PHE A 1154 -31.52 -27.59 28.04
C PHE A 1154 -32.40 -26.84 29.06
N PHE A 1155 -32.22 -27.10 30.36
CA PHE A 1155 -33.01 -26.45 31.41
C PHE A 1155 -32.73 -24.96 31.62
N LYS A 1156 -31.77 -24.35 30.91
CA LYS A 1156 -31.58 -22.88 30.88
C LYS A 1156 -32.58 -22.16 29.97
N ALA A 1157 -33.40 -22.87 29.19
CA ALA A 1157 -34.36 -22.31 28.24
C ALA A 1157 -35.81 -22.71 28.56
N PRO A 1158 -36.54 -21.95 29.42
CA PRO A 1158 -37.89 -22.32 29.85
C PRO A 1158 -38.91 -22.48 28.72
N GLU A 1159 -38.77 -21.73 27.61
CA GLU A 1159 -39.63 -21.89 26.42
C GLU A 1159 -39.48 -23.27 25.76
N THR A 1160 -38.24 -23.79 25.69
CA THR A 1160 -37.93 -25.12 25.14
C THR A 1160 -38.43 -26.22 26.09
N VAL A 1161 -38.25 -26.02 27.40
CA VAL A 1161 -38.74 -26.92 28.45
C VAL A 1161 -40.28 -27.01 28.40
N PHE A 1162 -40.96 -25.88 28.23
CA PHE A 1162 -42.42 -25.84 28.05
C PHE A 1162 -42.84 -26.60 26.79
N SER A 1163 -42.19 -26.34 25.66
CA SER A 1163 -42.53 -26.95 24.37
C SER A 1163 -42.40 -28.48 24.41
N VAL A 1164 -41.33 -29.01 25.03
CA VAL A 1164 -41.14 -30.46 25.25
C VAL A 1164 -42.20 -31.06 26.18
N PHE A 1165 -42.56 -30.35 27.26
CA PHE A 1165 -43.56 -30.83 28.22
C PHE A 1165 -44.99 -30.80 27.66
N ALA A 1166 -45.35 -29.77 26.87
CA ALA A 1166 -46.63 -29.70 26.19
C ALA A 1166 -46.75 -30.76 25.08
N ALA A 1167 -45.66 -30.95 24.30
CA ALA A 1167 -45.59 -31.98 23.28
C ALA A 1167 -45.75 -33.39 23.86
N SER A 1168 -45.11 -33.71 25.00
CA SER A 1168 -45.21 -35.05 25.61
C SER A 1168 -46.62 -35.39 26.09
N ILE A 1169 -47.31 -34.45 26.74
CA ILE A 1169 -48.69 -34.62 27.22
C ILE A 1169 -49.63 -34.96 26.05
N TRP A 1170 -49.53 -34.20 24.96
CA TRP A 1170 -50.42 -34.32 23.80
C TRP A 1170 -50.06 -35.49 22.88
N SER A 1171 -48.77 -35.75 22.63
CA SER A 1171 -48.31 -36.88 21.80
C SER A 1171 -48.36 -38.23 22.52
N GLY A 1172 -48.62 -38.22 23.84
CA GLY A 1172 -48.66 -39.42 24.68
C GLY A 1172 -47.29 -40.02 25.00
N PHE A 1173 -46.20 -39.28 24.77
CA PHE A 1173 -44.86 -39.69 25.20
C PHE A 1173 -44.73 -39.58 26.73
N LYS A 1174 -44.03 -40.54 27.34
CA LYS A 1174 -43.77 -40.54 28.79
C LYS A 1174 -42.35 -40.01 29.03
N LEU A 1175 -42.26 -38.82 29.62
CA LEU A 1175 -41.01 -38.30 30.17
C LEU A 1175 -40.59 -39.15 31.39
N ASP A 1176 -39.30 -39.17 31.69
CA ASP A 1176 -38.81 -39.70 32.97
C ASP A 1176 -39.33 -38.82 34.14
N SER A 1177 -39.60 -39.43 35.29
CA SER A 1177 -40.17 -38.72 36.44
C SER A 1177 -39.21 -37.68 37.04
N SER A 1178 -37.90 -37.88 36.93
CA SER A 1178 -36.89 -36.88 37.32
C SER A 1178 -36.89 -35.68 36.38
N PHE A 1179 -36.97 -35.92 35.08
CA PHE A 1179 -37.07 -34.88 34.06
C PHE A 1179 -38.39 -34.11 34.18
N GLU A 1180 -39.52 -34.79 34.41
CA GLU A 1180 -40.80 -34.15 34.69
C GLU A 1180 -40.75 -33.26 35.94
N GLN A 1181 -40.12 -33.70 37.03
CA GLN A 1181 -39.94 -32.87 38.22
C GLN A 1181 -39.07 -31.64 37.96
N LYS A 1182 -37.93 -31.79 37.24
CA LYS A 1182 -37.04 -30.67 36.89
C LYS A 1182 -37.72 -29.69 35.91
N ALA A 1183 -38.51 -30.19 34.95
CA ALA A 1183 -39.34 -29.38 34.07
C ALA A 1183 -40.43 -28.60 34.82
N ARG A 1184 -41.20 -29.26 35.69
CA ARG A 1184 -42.20 -28.61 36.56
C ARG A 1184 -41.56 -27.52 37.44
N SER A 1185 -40.35 -27.76 37.95
CA SER A 1185 -39.57 -26.79 38.74
C SER A 1185 -39.17 -25.55 37.91
N VAL A 1186 -38.55 -25.75 36.74
CA VAL A 1186 -38.12 -24.64 35.86
C VAL A 1186 -39.31 -23.83 35.31
N LEU A 1187 -40.43 -24.49 35.01
CA LEU A 1187 -41.64 -23.82 34.55
C LEU A 1187 -42.37 -23.08 35.67
N GLY A 1188 -42.43 -23.65 36.88
CA GLY A 1188 -42.97 -22.99 38.07
C GLY A 1188 -42.13 -21.78 38.52
N ALA A 1189 -40.81 -21.83 38.34
CA ALA A 1189 -39.91 -20.69 38.60
C ALA A 1189 -40.00 -19.58 37.55
N SER A 1190 -40.59 -19.84 36.37
CA SER A 1190 -40.77 -18.84 35.32
C SER A 1190 -42.04 -18.01 35.55
N GLN A 1191 -41.87 -16.69 35.71
CA GLN A 1191 -43.00 -15.74 35.84
C GLN A 1191 -43.99 -15.79 34.66
N GLN A 1192 -43.56 -16.30 33.50
CA GLN A 1192 -44.39 -16.42 32.29
C GLN A 1192 -45.30 -17.67 32.30
N PHE A 1193 -44.96 -18.71 33.07
CA PHE A 1193 -45.65 -20.01 33.05
C PHE A 1193 -46.26 -20.43 34.39
N GLY A 1194 -45.76 -19.93 35.52
CA GLY A 1194 -46.12 -20.38 36.87
C GLY A 1194 -47.61 -20.28 37.28
N THR A 1195 -48.47 -19.59 36.52
CA THR A 1195 -49.92 -19.48 36.77
C THR A 1195 -50.79 -20.35 35.85
N SER A 1196 -50.20 -21.21 35.01
CA SER A 1196 -50.95 -22.01 34.03
C SER A 1196 -51.66 -23.23 34.67
N PRO A 1197 -53.00 -23.39 34.54
CA PRO A 1197 -53.76 -24.45 35.22
C PRO A 1197 -53.35 -25.90 34.89
N TRP A 1198 -52.71 -26.13 33.74
CA TRP A 1198 -52.24 -27.46 33.34
C TRP A 1198 -50.97 -27.92 34.09
N LEU A 1199 -50.17 -27.01 34.66
CA LEU A 1199 -49.02 -27.39 35.50
C LEU A 1199 -49.45 -28.17 36.74
N THR A 1200 -50.62 -27.86 37.28
CA THR A 1200 -51.22 -28.56 38.44
C THR A 1200 -51.95 -29.85 38.10
N GLN A 1201 -52.13 -30.20 36.81
CA GLN A 1201 -52.74 -31.47 36.42
C GLN A 1201 -51.72 -32.61 36.53
N THR A 1202 -51.84 -33.42 37.58
CA THR A 1202 -51.20 -34.74 37.67
C THR A 1202 -52.03 -35.74 36.87
N ARG A 1203 -51.43 -36.33 35.83
CA ARG A 1203 -52.12 -37.28 34.94
C ARG A 1203 -52.25 -38.64 35.61
N ALA A 1204 -53.32 -38.82 36.40
CA ALA A 1204 -53.66 -40.11 36.98
C ALA A 1204 -53.74 -41.19 35.87
N PRO A 1205 -53.21 -42.40 36.09
CA PRO A 1205 -53.16 -43.42 35.05
C PRO A 1205 -54.58 -43.91 34.72
N ALA A 1206 -55.02 -43.67 33.48
CA ALA A 1206 -56.34 -44.06 33.01
C ALA A 1206 -56.43 -45.58 32.76
N SER A 1207 -56.69 -46.34 33.83
CA SER A 1207 -57.08 -47.75 33.76
C SER A 1207 -58.51 -47.87 33.23
N GLY A 1208 -58.66 -48.08 31.91
CA GLY A 1208 -59.96 -48.19 31.26
C GLY A 1208 -60.66 -49.52 31.53
N THR A 1209 -61.57 -49.55 32.51
CA THR A 1209 -62.64 -50.55 32.58
C THR A 1209 -63.96 -49.93 32.10
N THR A 1210 -64.72 -50.69 31.31
CA THR A 1210 -65.97 -50.23 30.72
C THR A 1210 -67.12 -50.29 31.72
N GLY A 1211 -67.78 -49.16 31.99
CA GLY A 1211 -69.00 -49.05 32.77
C GLY A 1211 -69.96 -48.03 32.14
N SER A 1212 -71.27 -48.21 32.30
CA SER A 1212 -72.28 -47.53 31.48
C SER A 1212 -73.16 -46.51 32.22
N ALA A 1213 -73.76 -45.64 31.42
CA ALA A 1213 -75.01 -44.91 31.63
C ALA A 1213 -75.09 -43.78 32.67
N GLY A 1214 -75.59 -42.63 32.18
CA GLY A 1214 -76.77 -41.99 32.77
C GLY A 1214 -76.57 -40.66 33.52
N GLY A 1215 -77.30 -39.62 33.07
CA GLY A 1215 -77.83 -38.59 33.98
C GLY A 1215 -77.35 -37.15 33.78
N ASN A 1216 -78.30 -36.32 33.32
CA ASN A 1216 -78.56 -34.93 33.74
C ASN A 1216 -77.39 -33.94 33.90
N ALA A 1217 -77.35 -32.94 33.01
CA ALA A 1217 -76.81 -31.63 33.34
C ALA A 1217 -77.80 -30.79 34.18
N PRO A 1218 -77.31 -29.90 35.05
CA PRO A 1218 -77.97 -28.64 35.38
C PRO A 1218 -77.24 -27.43 34.76
N ALA A 1219 -77.90 -26.28 34.73
CA ALA A 1219 -77.42 -25.08 34.04
C ALA A 1219 -76.35 -24.27 34.82
N ALA A 1220 -75.63 -23.43 34.08
CA ALA A 1220 -74.85 -22.32 34.62
C ALA A 1220 -75.35 -21.00 34.01
N GLU A 1221 -75.73 -20.04 34.85
CA GLU A 1221 -76.10 -18.69 34.45
C GLU A 1221 -74.88 -17.75 34.36
N PRO A 1222 -74.98 -16.59 33.67
CA PRO A 1222 -73.82 -15.85 33.20
C PRO A 1222 -73.16 -14.97 34.27
N VAL A 1223 -71.84 -14.82 34.19
CA VAL A 1223 -71.06 -13.85 34.97
C VAL A 1223 -70.53 -12.73 34.07
N ALA A 1224 -70.58 -11.50 34.59
CA ALA A 1224 -70.52 -10.25 33.83
C ALA A 1224 -69.18 -9.93 33.12
N VAL A 1225 -69.30 -9.11 32.08
CA VAL A 1225 -68.20 -8.36 31.46
C VAL A 1225 -67.84 -7.14 32.32
N PRO A 1226 -66.56 -6.93 32.66
CA PRO A 1226 -66.04 -5.62 33.07
C PRO A 1226 -65.57 -4.80 31.86
N GLU A 1227 -65.68 -3.48 31.94
CA GLU A 1227 -65.45 -2.56 30.81
C GLU A 1227 -63.97 -2.34 30.45
N GLN A 1228 -63.74 -1.94 29.19
CA GLN A 1228 -62.43 -1.48 28.71
C GLN A 1228 -62.15 -0.05 29.20
N SER A 1229 -61.10 0.14 30.01
CA SER A 1229 -60.54 1.46 30.28
C SER A 1229 -59.64 1.92 29.12
N LYS A 1230 -59.67 3.23 28.83
CA LYS A 1230 -58.89 3.86 27.75
C LYS A 1230 -57.42 4.03 28.14
N VAL A 1231 -56.52 3.86 27.18
CA VAL A 1231 -55.21 4.54 27.13
C VAL A 1231 -55.04 5.14 25.72
N GLU A 1232 -54.38 6.28 25.64
CA GLU A 1232 -54.44 7.19 24.48
C GLU A 1232 -53.35 6.94 23.43
N ASN A 1233 -53.51 7.62 22.28
CA ASN A 1233 -52.50 7.65 21.22
C ASN A 1233 -51.22 8.37 21.68
N SER A 1234 -50.07 7.91 21.17
CA SER A 1234 -48.95 8.81 20.89
C SER A 1234 -48.30 8.47 19.55
N LYS A 1235 -48.63 9.29 18.53
CA LYS A 1235 -47.90 9.41 17.26
C LYS A 1235 -48.31 10.68 16.53
#